data_AF-A0A1D6LWP5-F1
#
_entry.id   AF-A0A1D6LWP5-F1
#
_cell.length_a   1.000
_cell.length_b   1.000
_cell.length_c   1.000
_cell.angle_alpha   90.00
_cell.angle_beta   90.00
_cell.angle_gamma   90.00
#
_symmetry.space_group_name_H-M   'P 1'
#
loop_
_entity.id
_entity.type
_entity.pdbx_description
1 polymer ?
#
loop_
_entity_poly.entity_id
_entity_poly.type
_entity_poly.pdbx_seq_one_letter_code
_entity_poly.pdbx_strand_id
1 'polypeptide(L)'
;MVNDLLEGIHFVASIEAMYLGVRAGIHPTIIYDIISNAAGSSRIFVELVPKLLSEDPLLIDFLKSTRKKASHVMDMSKSVTFPLPLLGVAYQQLVHGSSAVTGDGSASPLKVWEASFGVNIVDAAGEQIYDASKLADQLVAESKAAKRIGFIGLGAMGFGMASHLLKSGFCVVAYDVYKPTMARFADLGGSTKGSPEEIAKDVEILIIMVANESQADSVLFGNAGAVPVLSAGTSVILSSTVSPGFVIHLNRRLEAECRQIKLVDAPVSGGVKRAADGTLTIMTSGTDEALHCTGSVLSALSEKLYVIKGGCGAASSVKMVNQLLAGVHIASAAEAMSFAARLNLRTRRVFEIMQHARGYSWMFGNRVPHMLDNDYTPYSAVDIFVKDLGIVSCESSNSRIPVHVSSIAHQLFISGSASGWGRYDDAAVVKVYETLTGVKVEGKAPMLSKEDVLQSLPSEWPEDPIDNLVPIASHSSKKFLVVLDDDPTGTQTVHDIEVLTEWPVEALVEQFLKLPTCFFILTNSRSMTADKAMLLVQTICKNLKAAAEKVPGVSYTIVLRGDSTLRGHFPEEADAAVSVLGEMDAWIICPFFLQGGRYTINDIHYVADSDRLIPAGETEFAKDAVFGYKSSNLRQWVEEKTKGRVLENQVSTISITLLRKQGPTAVCEHLCSLEKGSVCIVNAASDRDMAVFASGMIQAELKGKRFLCRTAASFVSARIGIKPKPPICPNDLGLKRALTGGLIIVGSYVPKTTKQVDELRSQFGQSLRVIEVSVEMVSMKSMEDRDQEIRRIVELGNAYIQSRKDTLILTSRQLITGKTPEESLEINYKVSSALVEIVRRIDSKPHYIIAKGGITSSDIATKALEAKRAKVMGQALAGVPLWQLGPESRFPGVPYIVFPGNVGDNSALAKVVKSWASPSRSSTKEILLIILL
;
A
#
# COMPACT_ATOMS: atom_id res chain seq x y z
N MET A 1 6.89 1.54 29.78
CA MET A 1 7.72 2.72 29.43
C MET A 1 7.05 3.62 28.41
N VAL A 2 6.90 3.24 27.13
CA VAL A 2 6.19 4.04 26.11
C VAL A 2 4.78 4.40 26.59
N ASN A 3 4.04 3.41 27.12
CA ASN A 3 2.74 3.65 27.72
C ASN A 3 2.78 4.65 28.88
N ASP A 4 3.70 4.47 29.83
CA ASP A 4 3.78 5.35 31.01
C ASP A 4 4.19 6.79 30.66
N LEU A 5 5.03 6.96 29.63
CA LEU A 5 5.38 8.26 29.06
C LEU A 5 4.12 8.96 28.55
N LEU A 6 3.33 8.27 27.72
CA LEU A 6 2.10 8.84 27.17
C LEU A 6 1.05 9.11 28.27
N GLU A 7 0.88 8.20 29.23
CA GLU A 7 -0.02 8.39 30.38
C GLU A 7 0.26 9.71 31.12
N GLY A 8 1.54 9.96 31.44
CA GLY A 8 1.96 11.18 32.14
C GLY A 8 1.71 12.46 31.34
N ILE A 9 2.08 12.47 30.06
CA ILE A 9 1.91 13.64 29.18
C ILE A 9 0.42 13.92 28.95
N HIS A 10 -0.37 12.89 28.61
CA HIS A 10 -1.80 13.05 28.29
C HIS A 10 -2.59 13.51 29.51
N PHE A 11 -2.23 13.08 30.71
CA PHE A 11 -2.90 13.52 31.93
C PHE A 11 -2.66 15.01 32.20
N VAL A 12 -1.42 15.47 32.14
CA VAL A 12 -1.09 16.89 32.35
C VAL A 12 -1.71 17.76 31.25
N ALA A 13 -1.68 17.30 30.00
CA ALA A 13 -2.34 18.00 28.89
C ALA A 13 -3.87 18.11 29.10
N SER A 14 -4.50 17.07 29.66
CA SER A 14 -5.92 17.09 30.01
C SER A 14 -6.22 18.15 31.08
N ILE A 15 -5.34 18.30 32.07
CA ILE A 15 -5.44 19.37 33.08
C ILE A 15 -5.36 20.75 32.40
N GLU A 16 -4.30 21.02 31.64
CA GLU A 16 -4.12 22.28 30.91
C GLU A 16 -5.34 22.63 30.05
N ALA A 17 -5.88 21.63 29.33
CA ALA A 17 -7.07 21.76 28.51
C ALA A 17 -8.33 22.15 29.31
N MET A 18 -8.59 21.47 30.43
CA MET A 18 -9.77 21.75 31.25
C MET A 18 -9.72 23.14 31.87
N TYR A 19 -8.59 23.53 32.46
CA TYR A 19 -8.45 24.87 33.06
C TYR A 19 -8.54 25.98 32.01
N LEU A 20 -7.95 25.79 30.82
CA LEU A 20 -8.06 26.75 29.72
C LEU A 20 -9.50 26.90 29.24
N GLY A 21 -10.23 25.80 29.06
CA GLY A 21 -11.61 25.84 28.57
C GLY A 21 -12.58 26.45 29.58
N VAL A 22 -12.44 26.13 30.88
CA VAL A 22 -13.26 26.77 31.92
C VAL A 22 -12.94 28.26 32.02
N ARG A 23 -11.66 28.65 31.91
CA ARG A 23 -11.29 30.07 31.84
C ARG A 23 -11.90 30.79 30.64
N ALA A 24 -12.09 30.09 29.53
CA ALA A 24 -12.76 30.60 28.34
C ALA A 24 -14.30 30.63 28.46
N GLY A 25 -14.85 30.32 29.64
CA GLY A 25 -16.28 30.39 29.93
C GLY A 25 -17.07 29.16 29.47
N ILE A 26 -16.40 28.05 29.16
CA ILE A 26 -17.07 26.82 28.73
C ILE A 26 -17.24 25.87 29.92
N HIS A 27 -18.46 25.37 30.09
CA HIS A 27 -18.77 24.39 31.14
C HIS A 27 -17.91 23.11 31.00
N PRO A 28 -17.25 22.61 32.06
CA PRO A 28 -16.31 21.52 31.98
C PRO A 28 -16.90 20.21 31.43
N THR A 29 -18.13 19.86 31.81
CA THR A 29 -18.80 18.66 31.27
C THR A 29 -19.06 18.75 29.75
N ILE A 30 -19.28 19.96 29.21
CA ILE A 30 -19.45 20.16 27.77
C ILE A 30 -18.10 19.97 27.06
N ILE A 31 -17.01 20.50 27.63
CA ILE A 31 -15.64 20.25 27.15
C ILE A 31 -15.38 18.74 27.11
N TYR A 32 -15.68 18.04 28.21
CA TYR A 32 -15.49 16.60 28.32
C TYR A 32 -16.24 15.82 27.23
N ASP A 33 -17.54 16.05 27.07
CA ASP A 33 -18.36 15.31 26.12
C ASP A 33 -17.87 15.51 24.68
N ILE A 34 -17.60 16.76 24.30
CA ILE A 34 -17.18 17.09 22.94
C ILE A 34 -15.80 16.49 22.63
N ILE A 35 -14.82 16.70 23.52
CA ILE A 35 -13.45 16.26 23.29
C ILE A 35 -13.36 14.73 23.26
N SER A 36 -14.16 14.04 24.08
CA SER A 36 -14.24 12.57 24.06
C SER A 36 -14.61 12.01 22.69
N ASN A 37 -15.35 12.79 21.89
CA ASN A 37 -15.82 12.45 20.54
C ASN A 37 -15.04 13.18 19.42
N ALA A 38 -13.92 13.82 19.74
CA ALA A 38 -13.15 14.63 18.81
C ALA A 38 -11.67 14.19 18.75
N ALA A 39 -10.90 14.81 17.85
CA ALA A 39 -9.51 14.44 17.60
C ALA A 39 -8.57 14.61 18.81
N GLY A 40 -8.93 15.45 19.78
CA GLY A 40 -8.22 15.61 21.05
C GLY A 40 -8.43 14.45 22.03
N SER A 41 -9.30 13.48 21.75
CA SER A 41 -9.61 12.38 22.65
C SER A 41 -8.40 11.48 22.97
N SER A 42 -8.25 11.12 24.24
CA SER A 42 -7.36 10.05 24.71
C SER A 42 -8.06 9.21 25.78
N ARG A 43 -7.62 7.98 25.98
CA ARG A 43 -8.21 7.13 27.04
C ARG A 43 -8.00 7.74 28.42
N ILE A 44 -6.88 8.42 28.64
CA ILE A 44 -6.59 9.15 29.87
C ILE A 44 -7.57 10.29 30.09
N PHE A 45 -7.87 11.08 29.04
CA PHE A 45 -8.87 12.14 29.13
C PHE A 45 -10.25 11.58 29.50
N VAL A 46 -10.69 10.54 28.79
CA VAL A 46 -12.00 9.90 29.02
C VAL A 46 -12.11 9.29 30.41
N GLU A 47 -11.04 8.64 30.90
CA GLU A 47 -11.07 7.94 32.19
C GLU A 47 -10.95 8.88 33.40
N LEU A 48 -10.14 9.95 33.28
CA LEU A 48 -9.71 10.72 34.45
C LEU A 48 -10.36 12.10 34.57
N VAL A 49 -10.84 12.70 33.49
CA VAL A 49 -11.55 14.00 33.60
C VAL A 49 -12.81 13.88 34.44
N PRO A 50 -13.67 12.86 34.32
CA PRO A 50 -14.83 12.72 35.21
C PRO A 50 -14.44 12.64 36.69
N LYS A 51 -13.36 11.91 37.00
CA LYS A 51 -12.80 11.79 38.36
C LYS A 51 -12.23 13.11 38.87
N LEU A 52 -11.66 13.92 37.97
CA LEU A 52 -11.16 15.26 38.25
C LEU A 52 -12.32 16.20 38.65
N LEU A 53 -13.43 16.13 37.92
CA LEU A 53 -14.61 16.97 38.17
C LEU A 53 -15.40 16.57 39.42
N SER A 54 -15.27 15.31 39.86
CA SER A 54 -15.95 14.79 41.05
C SER A 54 -15.06 14.72 42.30
N GLU A 55 -13.83 15.26 42.26
CA GLU A 55 -12.82 15.12 43.31
C GLU A 55 -12.62 13.68 43.83
N ASP A 56 -12.56 12.69 42.92
CA ASP A 56 -12.41 11.28 43.30
C ASP A 56 -11.07 11.04 44.06
N PRO A 57 -11.10 10.45 45.27
CA PRO A 57 -9.89 10.12 46.03
C PRO A 57 -8.87 9.25 45.27
N LEU A 58 -9.32 8.42 44.33
CA LEU A 58 -8.45 7.57 43.49
C LEU A 58 -7.50 8.39 42.60
N LEU A 59 -7.80 9.67 42.37
CA LEU A 59 -6.93 10.59 41.63
C LEU A 59 -5.57 10.76 42.33
N ILE A 60 -5.54 10.73 43.67
CA ILE A 60 -4.30 10.84 44.45
C ILE A 60 -3.39 9.65 44.20
N ASP A 61 -3.95 8.44 44.21
CA ASP A 61 -3.19 7.20 43.96
C ASP A 61 -2.71 7.13 42.52
N PHE A 62 -3.54 7.54 41.57
CA PHE A 62 -3.14 7.68 40.17
C PHE A 62 -1.99 8.67 40.04
N LEU A 63 -2.08 9.88 40.61
CA LEU A 63 -1.06 10.91 40.53
C LEU A 63 0.29 10.42 41.10
N LYS A 64 0.27 9.79 42.28
CA LYS A 64 1.47 9.21 42.91
C LYS A 64 2.11 8.14 42.02
N SER A 65 1.29 7.24 41.47
CA SER A 65 1.73 6.16 40.59
C SER A 65 2.33 6.70 39.29
N THR A 66 1.63 7.60 38.61
CA THR A 66 2.04 8.22 37.35
C THR A 66 3.32 9.04 37.52
N ARG A 67 3.45 9.81 38.61
CA ARG A 67 4.70 10.51 38.96
C ARG A 67 5.87 9.54 39.10
N LYS A 68 5.71 8.44 39.83
CA LYS A 68 6.77 7.43 40.02
C LYS A 68 7.17 6.78 38.70
N LYS A 69 6.20 6.39 37.87
CA LYS A 69 6.45 5.80 36.55
C LYS A 69 7.14 6.80 35.61
N ALA A 70 6.70 8.05 35.58
CA ALA A 70 7.33 9.11 34.78
C ALA A 70 8.78 9.34 35.21
N SER A 71 9.07 9.36 36.51
CA SER A 71 10.46 9.42 37.02
C SER A 71 11.31 8.26 36.50
N HIS A 72 10.77 7.03 36.52
CA HIS A 72 11.49 5.87 36.01
C HIS A 72 11.79 5.96 34.51
N VAL A 73 10.85 6.47 33.71
CA VAL A 73 11.08 6.73 32.28
C VAL A 73 12.13 7.81 32.08
N MET A 74 12.10 8.89 32.85
CA MET A 74 13.13 9.94 32.81
C MET A 74 14.51 9.39 33.14
N ASP A 75 14.64 8.51 34.14
CA ASP A 75 15.93 7.90 34.49
C ASP A 75 16.46 6.96 33.40
N MET A 76 15.59 6.18 32.76
CA MET A 76 15.97 5.39 31.58
C MET A 76 16.39 6.28 30.40
N SER A 77 15.70 7.39 30.17
CA SER A 77 16.08 8.30 29.08
C SER A 77 17.49 8.87 29.25
N LYS A 78 17.89 9.14 30.50
CA LYS A 78 19.27 9.55 30.84
C LYS A 78 20.26 8.43 30.55
N SER A 79 19.96 7.18 30.90
CA SER A 79 20.87 6.05 30.67
C SER A 79 21.11 5.77 29.18
N VAL A 80 20.14 6.09 28.32
CA VAL A 80 20.27 5.95 26.85
C VAL A 80 20.52 7.27 26.13
N THR A 81 20.84 8.35 26.86
CA THR A 81 21.12 9.70 26.33
C THR A 81 20.07 10.16 25.31
N PHE A 82 18.80 10.17 25.71
CA PHE A 82 17.67 10.54 24.86
C PHE A 82 16.85 11.68 25.47
N PRO A 83 16.53 12.75 24.70
CA PRO A 83 15.75 13.87 25.20
C PRO A 83 14.25 13.52 25.27
N LEU A 84 13.63 13.82 26.41
CA LEU A 84 12.17 13.72 26.60
C LEU A 84 11.58 15.07 27.05
N PRO A 85 11.60 16.11 26.21
CA PRO A 85 11.15 17.45 26.60
C PRO A 85 9.67 17.50 27.03
N LEU A 86 8.76 16.76 26.37
CA LEU A 86 7.35 16.76 26.75
C LEU A 86 7.14 16.03 28.08
N LEU A 87 7.69 14.82 28.24
CA LEU A 87 7.61 14.11 29.50
C LEU A 87 8.30 14.88 30.63
N GLY A 88 9.43 15.53 30.36
CA GLY A 88 10.18 16.30 31.36
C GLY A 88 9.34 17.43 31.97
N VAL A 89 8.63 18.19 31.13
CA VAL A 89 7.72 19.24 31.60
C VAL A 89 6.49 18.65 32.28
N ALA A 90 5.89 17.61 31.70
CA ALA A 90 4.77 16.91 32.34
C ALA A 90 5.15 16.39 33.74
N TYR A 91 6.36 15.83 33.88
CA TYR A 91 6.89 15.35 35.16
C TYR A 91 6.99 16.46 36.20
N GLN A 92 7.44 17.66 35.83
CA GLN A 92 7.47 18.80 36.76
C GLN A 92 6.06 19.21 37.20
N GLN A 93 5.07 19.16 36.31
CA GLN A 93 3.68 19.43 36.67
C GLN A 93 3.08 18.35 37.58
N LEU A 94 3.45 17.08 37.38
CA LEU A 94 3.09 15.98 38.28
C LEU A 94 3.71 16.16 39.68
N VAL A 95 4.96 16.64 39.75
CA VAL A 95 5.62 16.98 41.02
C VAL A 95 4.92 18.14 41.70
N HIS A 96 4.59 19.21 40.96
CA HIS A 96 3.87 20.38 41.46
C HIS A 96 2.52 19.99 42.07
N GLY A 97 1.68 19.27 41.32
CA GLY A 97 0.39 18.78 41.82
C GLY A 97 0.51 17.83 43.02
N SER A 98 1.64 17.12 43.14
CA SER A 98 1.89 16.23 44.29
C SER A 98 2.42 16.96 45.54
N SER A 99 2.83 18.23 45.43
CA SER A 99 3.51 18.96 46.52
C SER A 99 2.60 19.34 47.69
N ALA A 100 1.28 19.47 47.47
CA ALA A 100 0.32 19.68 48.56
C ALA A 100 -0.07 18.41 49.32
N VAL A 101 0.26 17.23 48.79
CA VAL A 101 -0.17 15.93 49.35
C VAL A 101 0.75 15.48 50.51
N THR A 102 1.76 16.26 50.88
CA THR A 102 2.80 15.85 51.86
C THR A 102 2.65 16.45 53.27
N GLY A 103 1.57 17.16 53.59
CA GLY A 103 1.41 17.84 54.90
C GLY A 103 0.24 17.38 55.78
N ASP A 104 -0.87 16.97 55.16
CA ASP A 104 -2.05 16.37 55.81
C ASP A 104 -2.77 15.57 54.71
N GLY A 105 -3.22 14.34 55.01
CA GLY A 105 -3.76 13.40 54.02
C GLY A 105 -5.09 13.81 53.37
N SER A 106 -5.51 15.06 53.58
CA SER A 106 -6.81 15.64 53.22
C SER A 106 -6.76 16.67 52.07
N ALA A 107 -5.58 17.10 51.62
CA ALA A 107 -5.45 18.16 50.62
C ALA A 107 -5.55 17.62 49.17
N SER A 108 -6.62 18.01 48.46
CA SER A 108 -6.84 17.70 47.03
C SER A 108 -5.72 18.27 46.15
N PRO A 109 -5.08 17.47 45.26
CA PRO A 109 -4.10 17.96 44.28
C PRO A 109 -4.63 19.11 43.40
N LEU A 110 -5.96 19.16 43.21
CA LEU A 110 -6.64 20.22 42.47
C LEU A 110 -6.35 21.60 43.05
N LYS A 111 -6.28 21.77 44.37
CA LYS A 111 -6.07 23.07 45.01
C LYS A 111 -4.77 23.75 44.58
N VAL A 112 -3.72 22.96 44.30
CA VAL A 112 -2.44 23.48 43.80
C VAL A 112 -2.59 24.03 42.38
N TRP A 113 -3.26 23.27 41.53
CA TRP A 113 -3.53 23.68 40.17
C TRP A 113 -4.52 24.84 40.13
N GLU A 114 -5.59 24.83 40.91
CA GLU A 114 -6.53 25.95 41.06
C GLU A 114 -5.82 27.24 41.47
N ALA A 115 -4.90 27.17 42.45
CA ALA A 115 -4.11 28.33 42.85
C ALA A 115 -3.19 28.83 41.72
N SER A 116 -2.67 27.93 40.88
CA SER A 116 -1.76 28.25 39.78
C SER A 116 -2.50 28.78 38.54
N PHE A 117 -3.64 28.18 38.20
CA PHE A 117 -4.47 28.52 37.05
C PHE A 117 -5.52 29.58 37.38
N GLY A 118 -5.79 29.87 38.66
CA GLY A 118 -6.75 30.88 39.12
C GLY A 118 -8.21 30.58 38.75
N VAL A 119 -8.58 29.31 38.55
CA VAL A 119 -9.95 28.87 38.24
C VAL A 119 -10.27 27.65 39.09
N ASN A 120 -11.50 27.52 39.58
CA ASN A 120 -11.99 26.29 40.19
C ASN A 120 -12.85 25.52 39.19
N ILE A 121 -12.36 24.37 38.73
CA ILE A 121 -13.05 23.53 37.72
C ILE A 121 -14.16 22.68 38.34
N VAL A 122 -14.11 22.41 39.65
CA VAL A 122 -15.13 21.65 40.39
C VAL A 122 -16.35 22.54 40.62
N ASP A 123 -16.12 23.78 41.06
CA ASP A 123 -17.21 24.78 41.21
C ASP A 123 -17.92 25.01 39.87
N ALA A 124 -17.16 25.17 38.79
CA ALA A 124 -17.70 25.32 37.44
C ALA A 124 -18.48 24.09 36.95
N ALA A 125 -18.16 22.89 37.46
CA ALA A 125 -18.91 21.67 37.15
C ALA A 125 -20.22 21.55 37.94
N GLY A 126 -20.34 22.27 39.06
CA GLY A 126 -21.55 22.35 39.87
C GLY A 126 -22.59 23.36 39.36
N GLU A 127 -22.24 24.18 38.36
CA GLU A 127 -23.16 25.13 37.74
C GLU A 127 -24.26 24.43 36.92
N GLN A 128 -25.30 25.17 36.57
CA GLN A 128 -26.43 24.62 35.81
C GLN A 128 -25.98 24.23 34.39
N ILE A 129 -25.93 22.93 34.13
CA ILE A 129 -25.61 22.37 32.83
C ILE A 129 -26.83 22.34 31.89
N TYR A 130 -26.57 22.52 30.60
CA TYR A 130 -27.50 22.20 29.52
C TYR A 130 -26.89 21.15 28.59
N ASP A 131 -27.75 20.41 27.89
CA ASP A 131 -27.30 19.42 26.91
C ASP A 131 -27.07 20.10 25.55
N ALA A 132 -25.81 20.23 25.16
CA ALA A 132 -25.39 20.89 23.92
C ALA A 132 -25.80 20.12 22.65
N SER A 133 -25.91 18.79 22.72
CA SER A 133 -26.37 17.96 21.60
C SER A 133 -27.89 18.06 21.45
N LYS A 134 -28.63 17.98 22.56
CA LYS A 134 -30.09 18.12 22.54
C LYS A 134 -30.53 19.50 22.07
N LEU A 135 -29.80 20.55 22.44
CA LEU A 135 -30.04 21.90 21.93
C LEU A 135 -29.82 21.98 20.41
N ALA A 136 -28.81 21.28 19.90
CA ALA A 136 -28.59 21.17 18.46
C ALA A 136 -29.76 20.47 17.77
N ASP A 137 -30.23 19.34 18.30
CA ASP A 137 -31.36 18.59 17.73
C ASP A 137 -32.64 19.44 17.66
N GLN A 138 -32.91 20.23 18.69
CA GLN A 138 -34.06 21.15 18.72
C GLN A 138 -33.97 22.21 17.61
N LEU A 139 -32.80 22.85 17.47
CA LEU A 139 -32.58 23.88 16.47
C LEU A 139 -32.53 23.33 15.04
N VAL A 140 -32.10 22.08 14.85
CA VAL A 140 -32.13 21.37 13.56
C VAL A 140 -33.56 20.98 13.18
N ALA A 141 -34.36 20.46 14.11
CA ALA A 141 -35.73 20.03 13.84
C ALA A 141 -36.62 21.18 13.34
N GLU A 142 -36.32 22.41 13.79
CA GLU A 142 -37.05 23.60 13.38
C GLU A 142 -36.44 24.27 12.13
N SER A 143 -35.25 23.84 11.67
CA SER A 143 -34.44 24.54 10.68
C SER A 143 -35.11 24.73 9.31
N LYS A 144 -34.93 25.94 8.73
CA LYS A 144 -35.36 26.25 7.36
C LYS A 144 -34.51 25.49 6.33
N ALA A 145 -35.15 24.92 5.32
CA ALA A 145 -34.46 24.28 4.20
C ALA A 145 -33.77 25.31 3.31
N ALA A 146 -32.43 25.38 3.37
CA ALA A 146 -31.60 26.15 2.46
C ALA A 146 -31.21 25.29 1.25
N LYS A 147 -31.28 25.84 0.04
CA LYS A 147 -30.97 25.06 -1.19
C LYS A 147 -29.68 25.51 -1.87
N ARG A 148 -29.29 26.79 -1.76
CA ARG A 148 -28.10 27.33 -2.43
C ARG A 148 -26.98 27.66 -1.45
N ILE A 149 -25.87 26.94 -1.58
CA ILE A 149 -24.69 27.05 -0.72
C ILE A 149 -23.50 27.55 -1.54
N GLY A 150 -22.89 28.63 -1.07
CA GLY A 150 -21.54 29.03 -1.48
C GLY A 150 -20.51 28.32 -0.60
N PHE A 151 -19.47 27.76 -1.20
CA PHE A 151 -18.40 27.06 -0.46
C PHE A 151 -17.03 27.60 -0.84
N ILE A 152 -16.33 28.22 0.11
CA ILE A 152 -14.99 28.77 -0.11
C ILE A 152 -13.96 27.94 0.64
N GLY A 153 -13.00 27.39 -0.10
CA GLY A 153 -11.89 26.58 0.39
C GLY A 153 -12.11 25.08 0.19
N LEU A 154 -11.68 24.55 -0.95
CA LEU A 154 -11.72 23.13 -1.32
C LEU A 154 -10.41 22.40 -0.97
N GLY A 155 -9.79 22.78 0.15
CA GLY A 155 -8.61 22.10 0.69
C GLY A 155 -8.89 20.66 1.15
N ALA A 156 -7.97 20.08 1.92
CA ALA A 156 -8.02 18.67 2.34
C ALA A 156 -9.38 18.26 2.94
N MET A 157 -9.93 19.04 3.87
CA MET A 157 -11.25 18.78 4.45
C MET A 157 -12.40 19.40 3.63
N GLY A 158 -12.22 20.63 3.15
CA GLY A 158 -13.28 21.38 2.48
C GLY A 158 -13.78 20.72 1.20
N PHE A 159 -12.89 20.06 0.43
CA PHE A 159 -13.31 19.27 -0.73
C PHE A 159 -14.27 18.13 -0.35
N GLY A 160 -13.97 17.41 0.74
CA GLY A 160 -14.83 16.35 1.25
C GLY A 160 -16.21 16.87 1.67
N MET A 161 -16.22 17.97 2.43
CA MET A 161 -17.47 18.62 2.90
C MET A 161 -18.34 19.09 1.73
N ALA A 162 -17.77 19.83 0.78
CA ALA A 162 -18.50 20.33 -0.39
C ALA A 162 -19.04 19.19 -1.26
N SER A 163 -18.24 18.14 -1.47
CA SER A 163 -18.65 16.95 -2.23
C SER A 163 -19.76 16.18 -1.52
N HIS A 164 -19.73 16.11 -0.19
CA HIS A 164 -20.78 15.49 0.59
C HIS A 164 -22.10 16.26 0.48
N LEU A 165 -22.06 17.59 0.61
CA LEU A 165 -23.24 18.45 0.43
C LEU A 165 -23.89 18.27 -0.96
N LEU A 166 -23.10 18.17 -2.03
CA LEU A 166 -23.62 17.86 -3.36
C LEU A 166 -24.38 16.52 -3.39
N LYS A 167 -23.80 15.46 -2.80
CA LYS A 167 -24.42 14.12 -2.72
C LYS A 167 -25.70 14.13 -1.89
N SER A 168 -25.75 14.98 -0.87
CA SER A 168 -26.92 15.17 0.00
C SER A 168 -28.00 16.06 -0.63
N GLY A 169 -27.85 16.46 -1.90
CA GLY A 169 -28.87 17.15 -2.69
C GLY A 169 -28.84 18.68 -2.60
N PHE A 170 -27.81 19.27 -2.00
CA PHE A 170 -27.65 20.72 -1.97
C PHE A 170 -27.06 21.25 -3.28
N CYS A 171 -27.46 22.45 -3.70
CA CYS A 171 -26.82 23.15 -4.80
C CYS A 171 -25.59 23.89 -4.28
N VAL A 172 -24.40 23.35 -4.56
CA VAL A 172 -23.13 23.90 -4.07
C VAL A 172 -22.37 24.59 -5.21
N VAL A 173 -22.05 25.87 -4.99
CA VAL A 173 -21.15 26.65 -5.83
C VAL A 173 -19.86 26.88 -5.05
N ALA A 174 -18.72 26.39 -5.56
CA ALA A 174 -17.48 26.39 -4.81
C ALA A 174 -16.34 27.21 -5.45
N TYR A 175 -15.44 27.72 -4.61
CA TYR A 175 -14.21 28.43 -4.98
C TYR A 175 -13.03 27.93 -4.15
N ASP A 176 -11.90 27.77 -4.82
CA ASP A 176 -10.60 27.57 -4.21
C ASP A 176 -9.53 28.25 -5.08
N VAL A 177 -8.47 28.74 -4.44
CA VAL A 177 -7.33 29.37 -5.13
C VAL A 177 -6.57 28.37 -6.00
N TYR A 178 -6.65 27.08 -5.70
CA TYR A 178 -5.99 26.01 -6.42
C TYR A 178 -6.88 25.45 -7.53
N LYS A 179 -6.65 25.87 -8.78
CA LYS A 179 -7.46 25.48 -9.94
C LYS A 179 -7.69 23.96 -10.11
N PRO A 180 -6.72 23.06 -9.80
CA PRO A 180 -6.98 21.63 -9.93
C PRO A 180 -8.05 21.06 -8.99
N THR A 181 -8.24 21.60 -7.77
CA THR A 181 -9.33 21.14 -6.89
C THR A 181 -10.69 21.61 -7.40
N MET A 182 -10.73 22.78 -8.03
CA MET A 182 -11.92 23.30 -8.71
C MET A 182 -12.35 22.41 -9.87
N ALA A 183 -11.42 22.02 -10.75
CA ALA A 183 -11.71 21.10 -11.85
C ALA A 183 -12.26 19.75 -11.34
N ARG A 184 -11.61 19.19 -10.32
CA ARG A 184 -12.07 17.94 -9.66
C ARG A 184 -13.47 18.05 -9.06
N PHE A 185 -13.84 19.23 -8.53
CA PHE A 185 -15.17 19.45 -7.98
C PHE A 185 -16.23 19.59 -9.08
N ALA A 186 -15.88 20.26 -10.19
CA ALA A 186 -16.74 20.35 -11.36
C ALA A 186 -17.01 18.97 -11.99
N ASP A 187 -16.01 18.09 -12.03
CA ASP A 187 -16.15 16.71 -12.52
C ASP A 187 -17.15 15.88 -11.68
N LEU A 188 -17.40 16.26 -10.42
CA LEU A 188 -18.41 15.64 -9.56
C LEU A 188 -19.83 16.23 -9.76
N GLY A 189 -20.00 17.14 -10.72
CA GLY A 189 -21.26 17.85 -10.96
C GLY A 189 -21.42 19.13 -10.12
N GLY A 190 -20.39 19.56 -9.41
CA GLY A 190 -20.38 20.80 -8.65
C GLY A 190 -20.27 22.04 -9.54
N SER A 191 -20.87 23.15 -9.12
CA SER A 191 -20.67 24.43 -9.81
C SER A 191 -19.45 25.16 -9.24
N THR A 192 -18.68 25.84 -10.08
CA THR A 192 -17.49 26.59 -9.66
C THR A 192 -17.49 28.02 -10.20
N LYS A 193 -16.92 28.97 -9.46
CA LYS A 193 -16.77 30.38 -9.87
C LYS A 193 -15.32 30.87 -9.72
N GLY A 194 -15.01 32.03 -10.30
CA GLY A 194 -13.66 32.57 -10.38
C GLY A 194 -13.17 33.35 -9.15
N SER A 195 -14.07 33.73 -8.23
CA SER A 195 -13.75 34.55 -7.05
C SER A 195 -14.73 34.36 -5.89
N PRO A 196 -14.37 34.74 -4.65
CA PRO A 196 -15.31 34.80 -3.52
C PRO A 196 -16.55 35.66 -3.78
N GLU A 197 -16.37 36.84 -4.39
CA GLU A 197 -17.45 37.73 -4.81
C GLU A 197 -18.46 37.03 -5.74
N GLU A 198 -17.98 36.29 -6.74
CA GLU A 198 -18.87 35.61 -7.69
C GLU A 198 -19.71 34.50 -7.04
N ILE A 199 -19.20 33.88 -5.97
CA ILE A 199 -19.95 32.87 -5.19
C ILE A 199 -20.97 33.50 -4.28
N ALA A 200 -20.64 34.63 -3.68
CA ALA A 200 -21.50 35.28 -2.71
C ALA A 200 -22.79 35.86 -3.34
N LYS A 201 -22.91 35.87 -4.67
CA LYS A 201 -24.13 36.24 -5.41
C LYS A 201 -25.17 35.11 -5.32
N ASP A 202 -26.36 35.45 -4.85
CA ASP A 202 -27.56 34.59 -4.79
C ASP A 202 -27.47 33.32 -3.92
N VAL A 203 -26.53 33.26 -2.96
CA VAL A 203 -26.44 32.18 -1.97
C VAL A 203 -27.22 32.51 -0.70
N GLU A 204 -27.82 31.48 -0.10
CA GLU A 204 -28.51 31.60 1.20
C GLU A 204 -27.55 31.38 2.38
N ILE A 205 -26.53 30.54 2.15
CA ILE A 205 -25.50 30.17 3.11
C ILE A 205 -24.14 30.23 2.43
N LEU A 206 -23.16 30.87 3.06
CA LEU A 206 -21.76 30.87 2.66
C LEU A 206 -20.91 30.11 3.68
N ILE A 207 -20.27 29.01 3.29
CA ILE A 207 -19.35 28.24 4.14
C ILE A 207 -17.91 28.64 3.82
N ILE A 208 -17.11 28.90 4.86
CA ILE A 208 -15.70 29.25 4.75
C ILE A 208 -14.86 28.20 5.48
N MET A 209 -14.06 27.46 4.70
CA MET A 209 -13.17 26.39 5.16
C MET A 209 -11.75 26.59 4.64
N VAL A 210 -11.02 27.54 5.25
CA VAL A 210 -9.67 27.96 4.89
C VAL A 210 -8.67 27.68 6.02
N ALA A 211 -7.37 27.88 5.78
CA ALA A 211 -6.35 27.44 6.73
C ALA A 211 -6.20 28.35 7.95
N ASN A 212 -6.42 29.66 7.82
CA ASN A 212 -6.13 30.63 8.88
C ASN A 212 -7.01 31.90 8.80
N GLU A 213 -6.86 32.75 9.82
CA GLU A 213 -7.60 34.01 9.97
C GLU A 213 -7.37 34.99 8.82
N SER A 214 -6.14 35.12 8.31
CA SER A 214 -5.84 36.06 7.22
C SER A 214 -6.50 35.63 5.90
N GLN A 215 -6.60 34.33 5.65
CA GLN A 215 -7.37 33.81 4.53
C GLN A 215 -8.87 34.04 4.73
N ALA A 216 -9.40 33.81 5.93
CA ALA A 216 -10.82 34.05 6.23
C ALA A 216 -11.20 35.53 6.05
N ASP A 217 -10.34 36.44 6.53
CA ASP A 217 -10.50 37.89 6.33
C ASP A 217 -10.41 38.26 4.84
N SER A 218 -9.42 37.74 4.11
CA SER A 218 -9.22 38.01 2.70
C SER A 218 -10.41 37.56 1.83
N VAL A 219 -10.98 36.38 2.07
CA VAL A 219 -12.13 35.90 1.29
C VAL A 219 -13.42 36.66 1.59
N LEU A 220 -13.53 37.28 2.77
CA LEU A 220 -14.69 38.08 3.16
C LEU A 220 -14.57 39.54 2.73
N PHE A 221 -13.43 40.17 3.01
CA PHE A 221 -13.24 41.63 2.90
C PHE A 221 -12.08 42.05 1.98
N GLY A 222 -11.32 41.10 1.44
CA GLY A 222 -10.22 41.39 0.52
C GLY A 222 -10.70 41.85 -0.86
N ASN A 223 -9.75 41.95 -1.80
CA ASN A 223 -10.07 42.25 -3.19
C ASN A 223 -10.95 41.14 -3.79
N ALA A 224 -12.13 41.50 -4.30
CA ALA A 224 -13.18 40.55 -4.69
C ALA A 224 -13.66 39.64 -3.54
N GLY A 225 -13.71 40.18 -2.32
CA GLY A 225 -14.28 39.52 -1.14
C GLY A 225 -15.80 39.32 -1.25
N ALA A 226 -16.33 38.39 -0.45
CA ALA A 226 -17.73 38.01 -0.46
C ALA A 226 -18.66 39.11 0.11
N VAL A 227 -18.27 39.79 1.19
CA VAL A 227 -19.16 40.66 1.99
C VAL A 227 -19.84 41.77 1.20
N PRO A 228 -19.15 42.51 0.29
CA PRO A 228 -19.77 43.60 -0.46
C PRO A 228 -20.97 43.17 -1.30
N VAL A 229 -21.09 41.90 -1.69
CA VAL A 229 -22.15 41.40 -2.57
C VAL A 229 -23.13 40.43 -1.91
N LEU A 230 -22.91 40.04 -0.65
CA LEU A 230 -23.81 39.13 0.09
C LEU A 230 -25.23 39.67 0.18
N SER A 231 -26.25 38.86 -0.13
CA SER A 231 -27.64 39.29 0.03
C SER A 231 -27.99 39.60 1.49
N ALA A 232 -28.96 40.49 1.71
CA ALA A 232 -29.42 40.77 3.06
C ALA A 232 -29.99 39.51 3.72
N GLY A 233 -29.65 39.26 4.98
CA GLY A 233 -30.09 38.07 5.72
C GLY A 233 -29.28 36.79 5.47
N THR A 234 -28.23 36.82 4.64
CA THR A 234 -27.37 35.65 4.36
C THR A 234 -26.64 35.16 5.62
N SER A 235 -26.54 33.84 5.79
CA SER A 235 -25.76 33.24 6.87
C SER A 235 -24.37 32.84 6.41
N VAL A 236 -23.34 33.25 7.15
CA VAL A 236 -21.94 32.86 6.95
C VAL A 236 -21.55 31.84 8.01
N ILE A 237 -21.13 30.65 7.58
CA ILE A 237 -20.63 29.58 8.45
C ILE A 237 -19.10 29.58 8.36
N LEU A 238 -18.43 29.90 9.46
CA LEU A 238 -16.97 29.81 9.56
C LEU A 238 -16.58 28.47 10.16
N SER A 239 -16.04 27.56 9.35
CA SER A 239 -15.63 26.21 9.78
C SER A 239 -14.12 26.06 10.01
N SER A 240 -13.39 27.15 9.82
CA SER A 240 -11.93 27.19 9.96
C SER A 240 -11.51 27.23 11.42
N THR A 241 -10.39 26.62 11.78
CA THR A 241 -9.80 26.83 13.11
C THR A 241 -9.18 28.22 13.18
N VAL A 242 -9.73 29.10 14.01
CA VAL A 242 -9.30 30.49 14.24
C VAL A 242 -9.37 30.81 15.74
N SER A 243 -8.80 31.93 16.17
CA SER A 243 -8.91 32.39 17.56
C SER A 243 -10.33 32.83 17.90
N PRO A 244 -10.80 32.62 19.14
CA PRO A 244 -12.07 33.15 19.61
C PRO A 244 -12.18 34.67 19.42
N GLY A 245 -11.08 35.40 19.69
CA GLY A 245 -11.02 36.84 19.50
C GLY A 245 -11.27 37.29 18.06
N PHE A 246 -10.72 36.57 17.07
CA PHE A 246 -10.98 36.83 15.66
C PHE A 246 -12.46 36.68 15.31
N VAL A 247 -13.11 35.60 15.77
CA VAL A 247 -14.54 35.36 15.46
C VAL A 247 -15.43 36.44 16.08
N ILE A 248 -15.15 36.85 17.32
CA ILE A 248 -15.89 37.94 17.98
C ILE A 248 -15.73 39.24 17.20
N HIS A 249 -14.51 39.56 16.74
CA HIS A 249 -14.24 40.74 15.93
C HIS A 249 -14.93 40.67 14.56
N LEU A 250 -14.91 39.49 13.93
CA LEU A 250 -15.58 39.23 12.66
C LEU A 250 -17.09 39.43 12.77
N ASN A 251 -17.71 38.92 13.85
CA ASN A 251 -19.14 39.11 14.10
C ASN A 251 -19.51 40.61 14.14
N ARG A 252 -18.75 41.41 14.90
CA ARG A 252 -18.96 42.87 14.99
C ARG A 252 -18.81 43.57 13.65
N ARG A 253 -17.86 43.13 12.82
CA ARG A 253 -17.65 43.70 11.47
C ARG A 253 -18.82 43.39 10.54
N LEU A 254 -19.33 42.15 10.57
CA LEU A 254 -20.49 41.76 9.77
C LEU A 254 -21.78 42.47 10.23
N GLU A 255 -21.95 42.69 11.53
CA GLU A 255 -23.05 43.49 12.09
C GLU A 255 -23.01 44.95 11.61
N ALA A 256 -21.81 45.54 11.51
CA ALA A 256 -21.60 46.92 11.06
C ALA A 256 -21.99 47.16 9.58
N GLU A 257 -22.11 46.11 8.76
CA GLU A 257 -22.58 46.21 7.37
C GLU A 257 -24.07 46.55 7.26
N CYS A 258 -24.85 46.45 8.36
CA CYS A 258 -26.29 46.77 8.40
C CYS A 258 -27.16 46.00 7.40
N ARG A 259 -26.69 44.83 6.91
CA ARG A 259 -27.39 43.96 5.94
C ARG A 259 -28.00 42.71 6.58
N GLN A 260 -28.07 42.64 7.90
CA GLN A 260 -28.55 41.47 8.65
C GLN A 260 -27.77 40.18 8.29
N ILE A 261 -26.48 40.30 7.98
CA ILE A 261 -25.61 39.14 7.73
C ILE A 261 -25.40 38.43 9.07
N LYS A 262 -25.63 37.11 9.09
CA LYS A 262 -25.56 36.28 10.30
C LYS A 262 -24.26 35.49 10.30
N LEU A 263 -23.54 35.46 11.41
CA LEU A 263 -22.36 34.61 11.56
C LEU A 263 -22.69 33.37 12.39
N VAL A 264 -22.20 32.23 11.94
CA VAL A 264 -22.15 30.98 12.70
C VAL A 264 -20.70 30.56 12.81
N ASP A 265 -20.20 30.53 14.04
CA ASP A 265 -18.92 29.94 14.41
C ASP A 265 -19.12 28.42 14.42
N ALA A 266 -18.50 27.67 13.50
CA ALA A 266 -18.75 26.23 13.34
C ALA A 266 -17.49 25.40 13.04
N PRO A 267 -16.42 25.50 13.85
CA PRO A 267 -15.22 24.70 13.65
C PRO A 267 -15.51 23.20 13.72
N VAL A 268 -14.73 22.44 12.94
CA VAL A 268 -14.98 21.01 12.72
C VAL A 268 -13.85 20.11 13.23
N SER A 269 -14.16 18.85 13.53
CA SER A 269 -13.22 17.81 13.93
C SER A 269 -13.57 16.45 13.30
N GLY A 270 -12.57 15.63 12.99
CA GLY A 270 -12.76 14.29 12.41
C GLY A 270 -11.89 13.96 11.18
N GLY A 271 -11.21 14.95 10.61
CA GLY A 271 -10.28 14.77 9.50
C GLY A 271 -10.95 14.54 8.13
N VAL A 272 -10.11 14.31 7.11
CA VAL A 272 -10.52 14.24 5.69
C VAL A 272 -11.57 13.15 5.42
N LYS A 273 -11.43 11.98 6.05
CA LYS A 273 -12.35 10.86 5.85
C LYS A 273 -13.76 11.20 6.34
N ARG A 274 -13.89 11.62 7.61
CA ARG A 274 -15.21 12.00 8.18
C ARG A 274 -15.83 13.20 7.46
N ALA A 275 -15.02 14.11 6.93
CA ALA A 275 -15.49 15.21 6.09
C ALA A 275 -16.14 14.73 4.78
N ALA A 276 -15.54 13.75 4.11
CA ALA A 276 -16.11 13.16 2.89
C ALA A 276 -17.36 12.31 3.16
N ASP A 277 -17.40 11.66 4.33
CA ASP A 277 -18.50 10.80 4.76
C ASP A 277 -19.67 11.59 5.38
N GLY A 278 -19.51 12.88 5.66
CA GLY A 278 -20.54 13.71 6.32
C GLY A 278 -20.74 13.39 7.79
N THR A 279 -19.72 12.80 8.43
CA THR A 279 -19.79 12.30 9.81
C THR A 279 -18.92 13.11 10.76
N LEU A 280 -18.73 14.40 10.51
CA LEU A 280 -17.86 15.25 11.35
C LEU A 280 -18.45 15.44 12.76
N THR A 281 -17.58 15.80 13.70
CA THR A 281 -17.98 16.45 14.94
C THR A 281 -17.91 17.95 14.71
N ILE A 282 -19.04 18.65 14.80
CA ILE A 282 -19.14 20.09 14.59
C ILE A 282 -19.51 20.76 15.91
N MET A 283 -18.69 21.72 16.33
CA MET A 283 -18.95 22.60 17.46
C MET A 283 -19.50 23.89 16.88
N THR A 284 -20.69 24.34 17.29
CA THR A 284 -21.31 25.54 16.71
C THR A 284 -21.79 26.54 17.75
N SER A 285 -21.62 27.83 17.47
CA SER A 285 -22.20 28.92 18.24
C SER A 285 -22.59 30.09 17.34
N GLY A 286 -23.58 30.87 17.77
CA GLY A 286 -24.18 31.95 16.98
C GLY A 286 -25.48 32.42 17.63
N THR A 287 -26.22 33.30 16.96
CA THR A 287 -27.58 33.63 17.37
C THR A 287 -28.53 32.46 17.03
N ASP A 288 -29.61 32.30 17.79
CA ASP A 288 -30.61 31.25 17.53
C ASP A 288 -31.16 31.35 16.10
N GLU A 289 -31.35 32.57 15.58
CA GLU A 289 -31.77 32.80 14.20
C GLU A 289 -30.74 32.29 13.18
N ALA A 290 -29.44 32.53 13.42
CA ALA A 290 -28.36 32.07 12.53
C ALA A 290 -28.25 30.54 12.52
N LEU A 291 -28.37 29.92 13.70
CA LEU A 291 -28.34 28.46 13.86
C LEU A 291 -29.56 27.81 13.21
N HIS A 292 -30.74 28.38 13.39
CA HIS A 292 -31.98 27.91 12.76
C HIS A 292 -31.89 27.97 11.22
N CYS A 293 -31.27 29.02 10.66
CA CYS A 293 -31.08 29.14 9.21
C CYS A 293 -30.06 28.13 8.64
N THR A 294 -29.14 27.61 9.46
CA THR A 294 -28.01 26.79 9.00
C THR A 294 -28.06 25.34 9.47
N GLY A 295 -28.98 24.99 10.37
CA GLY A 295 -29.11 23.67 10.98
C GLY A 295 -29.16 22.50 9.99
N SER A 296 -29.94 22.62 8.91
CA SER A 296 -30.02 21.59 7.87
C SER A 296 -28.67 21.27 7.20
N VAL A 297 -27.84 22.29 6.97
CA VAL A 297 -26.50 22.14 6.37
C VAL A 297 -25.49 21.60 7.36
N LEU A 298 -25.51 22.09 8.61
CA LEU A 298 -24.63 21.61 9.67
C LEU A 298 -24.91 20.13 9.99
N SER A 299 -26.18 19.76 10.08
CA SER A 299 -26.62 18.37 10.30
C SER A 299 -26.16 17.45 9.17
N ALA A 300 -26.28 17.87 7.89
CA ALA A 300 -25.82 17.09 6.75
C ALA A 300 -24.29 16.85 6.72
N LEU A 301 -23.51 17.65 7.45
CA LEU A 301 -22.05 17.51 7.53
C LEU A 301 -21.57 16.77 8.79
N SER A 302 -22.48 16.47 9.73
CA SER A 302 -22.11 16.01 11.06
C SER A 302 -22.80 14.71 11.47
N GLU A 303 -22.04 13.86 12.15
CA GLU A 303 -22.61 12.79 12.99
C GLU A 303 -22.90 13.31 14.41
N LYS A 304 -22.10 14.28 14.87
CA LYS A 304 -22.23 14.93 16.18
C LYS A 304 -22.24 16.44 15.99
N LEU A 305 -23.36 17.07 16.31
CA LEU A 305 -23.53 18.52 16.28
C LEU A 305 -23.74 19.04 17.70
N TYR A 306 -22.97 20.04 18.10
CA TYR A 306 -23.03 20.64 19.43
C TYR A 306 -23.28 22.13 19.36
N VAL A 307 -24.31 22.63 20.03
CA VAL A 307 -24.55 24.07 20.15
C VAL A 307 -23.98 24.59 21.47
N ILE A 308 -23.02 25.51 21.38
CA ILE A 308 -22.29 26.09 22.51
C ILE A 308 -22.84 27.49 22.78
N LYS A 309 -23.45 27.67 23.96
CA LYS A 309 -23.87 28.98 24.46
C LYS A 309 -22.66 29.89 24.72
N GLY A 310 -22.88 31.20 24.62
CA GLY A 310 -21.83 32.23 24.75
C GLY A 310 -21.62 33.06 23.48
N GLY A 311 -22.37 32.78 22.40
CA GLY A 311 -22.29 33.50 21.13
C GLY A 311 -21.06 33.12 20.30
N CYS A 312 -20.84 33.87 19.21
CA CYS A 312 -19.70 33.69 18.31
C CYS A 312 -18.37 33.78 19.08
N GLY A 313 -17.49 32.79 18.89
CA GLY A 313 -16.23 32.63 19.63
C GLY A 313 -16.26 31.47 20.64
N ALA A 314 -17.44 31.12 21.18
CA ALA A 314 -17.56 30.02 22.14
C ALA A 314 -17.22 28.65 21.53
N ALA A 315 -17.67 28.37 20.30
CA ALA A 315 -17.30 27.14 19.61
C ALA A 315 -15.81 27.11 19.24
N SER A 316 -15.24 28.24 18.81
CA SER A 316 -13.80 28.40 18.60
C SER A 316 -12.98 28.18 19.88
N SER A 317 -13.48 28.57 21.06
CA SER A 317 -12.84 28.26 22.35
C SER A 317 -12.78 26.75 22.62
N VAL A 318 -13.88 26.02 22.38
CA VAL A 318 -13.88 24.55 22.51
C VAL A 318 -12.93 23.91 21.52
N LYS A 319 -12.92 24.39 20.26
CA LYS A 319 -12.02 23.90 19.23
C LYS A 319 -10.55 24.13 19.61
N MET A 320 -10.21 25.29 20.16
CA MET A 320 -8.88 25.60 20.65
C MET A 320 -8.42 24.58 21.70
N VAL A 321 -9.26 24.26 22.68
CA VAL A 321 -8.97 23.23 23.71
C VAL A 321 -8.77 21.86 23.05
N ASN A 322 -9.60 21.49 22.08
CA ASN A 322 -9.41 20.27 21.32
C ASN A 322 -8.07 20.25 20.55
N GLN A 323 -7.66 21.38 19.96
CA GLN A 323 -6.40 21.47 19.21
C GLN A 323 -5.17 21.46 20.12
N LEU A 324 -5.27 22.00 21.35
CA LEU A 324 -4.24 21.83 22.38
C LEU A 324 -3.93 20.34 22.58
N LEU A 325 -4.97 19.55 22.89
CA LEU A 325 -4.81 18.12 23.13
C LEU A 325 -4.33 17.39 21.87
N ALA A 326 -4.93 17.67 20.71
CA ALA A 326 -4.53 17.07 19.45
C ALA A 326 -3.03 17.29 19.15
N GLY A 327 -2.55 18.53 19.27
CA GLY A 327 -1.15 18.87 18.98
C GLY A 327 -0.18 18.21 19.98
N VAL A 328 -0.52 18.25 21.28
CA VAL A 328 0.27 17.54 22.30
C VAL A 328 0.29 16.03 22.04
N HIS A 329 -0.84 15.43 21.68
CA HIS A 329 -0.92 14.01 21.41
C HIS A 329 -0.07 13.58 20.21
N ILE A 330 -0.04 14.36 19.12
CA ILE A 330 0.84 14.10 17.97
C ILE A 330 2.32 14.21 18.36
N ALA A 331 2.69 15.31 19.03
CA ALA A 331 4.07 15.54 19.45
C ALA A 331 4.55 14.49 20.48
N SER A 332 3.68 14.08 21.41
CA SER A 332 3.97 13.02 22.38
C SER A 332 4.10 11.65 21.70
N ALA A 333 3.33 11.37 20.66
CA ALA A 333 3.48 10.15 19.87
C ALA A 333 4.85 10.12 19.18
N ALA A 334 5.29 11.23 18.60
CA ALA A 334 6.63 11.37 18.03
C ALA A 334 7.74 11.14 19.07
N GLU A 335 7.65 11.75 20.26
CA GLU A 335 8.59 11.52 21.35
C GLU A 335 8.62 10.05 21.78
N ALA A 336 7.44 9.46 22.00
CA ALA A 336 7.28 8.09 22.48
C ALA A 336 7.83 7.06 21.49
N MET A 337 7.53 7.22 20.20
CA MET A 337 7.99 6.31 19.15
C MET A 337 9.49 6.46 18.88
N SER A 338 10.03 7.67 18.95
CA SER A 338 11.47 7.92 18.85
C SER A 338 12.24 7.35 20.05
N PHE A 339 11.67 7.45 21.25
CA PHE A 339 12.23 6.81 22.44
C PHE A 339 12.18 5.27 22.33
N ALA A 340 11.08 4.71 21.82
CA ALA A 340 10.99 3.27 21.55
C ALA A 340 12.07 2.81 20.54
N ALA A 341 12.29 3.59 19.48
CA ALA A 341 13.36 3.32 18.52
C ALA A 341 14.74 3.37 19.17
N ARG A 342 15.00 4.36 20.05
CA ARG A 342 16.25 4.44 20.81
C ARG A 342 16.49 3.23 21.71
N LEU A 343 15.43 2.66 22.27
CA LEU A 343 15.47 1.43 23.06
C LEU A 343 15.62 0.16 22.20
N ASN A 344 15.86 0.29 20.89
CA ASN A 344 15.95 -0.81 19.92
C ASN A 344 14.69 -1.68 19.86
N LEU A 345 13.52 -1.12 20.18
CA LEU A 345 12.24 -1.81 20.05
C LEU A 345 11.76 -1.75 18.60
N ARG A 346 11.07 -2.81 18.16
CA ARG A 346 10.38 -2.81 16.86
C ARG A 346 9.18 -1.85 16.93
N THR A 347 9.35 -0.63 16.40
CA THR A 347 8.37 0.46 16.48
C THR A 347 6.98 0.05 15.97
N ARG A 348 6.89 -0.76 14.91
CA ARG A 348 5.59 -1.28 14.44
C ARG A 348 4.86 -2.16 15.47
N ARG A 349 5.56 -3.06 16.16
CA ARG A 349 4.98 -3.85 17.26
C ARG A 349 4.60 -2.97 18.46
N VAL A 350 5.40 -1.95 18.74
CA VAL A 350 5.06 -0.98 19.79
C VAL A 350 3.74 -0.29 19.45
N PHE A 351 3.57 0.17 18.20
CA PHE A 351 2.32 0.75 17.75
C PHE A 351 1.13 -0.20 17.92
N GLU A 352 1.24 -1.45 17.48
CA GLU A 352 0.18 -2.48 17.62
C GLU A 352 -0.23 -2.69 19.09
N ILE A 353 0.74 -2.80 20.01
CA ILE A 353 0.47 -2.94 21.45
C ILE A 353 -0.20 -1.68 22.01
N MET A 354 0.29 -0.51 21.60
CA MET A 354 -0.17 0.78 22.12
C MET A 354 -1.61 1.11 21.72
N GLN A 355 -2.15 0.55 20.63
CA GLN A 355 -3.58 0.70 20.27
C GLN A 355 -4.52 0.20 21.37
N HIS A 356 -4.08 -0.77 22.17
CA HIS A 356 -4.87 -1.35 23.24
C HIS A 356 -4.46 -0.87 24.64
N ALA A 357 -3.44 -0.02 24.75
CA ALA A 357 -2.90 0.47 26.01
C ALA A 357 -3.63 1.74 26.53
N ARG A 358 -3.41 2.10 27.80
CA ARG A 358 -4.05 3.27 28.43
C ARG A 358 -3.51 4.61 27.91
N GLY A 359 -2.26 4.68 27.50
CA GLY A 359 -1.66 5.86 26.86
C GLY A 359 -2.11 6.09 25.41
N TYR A 360 -3.13 5.39 24.93
CA TYR A 360 -3.66 5.57 23.59
C TYR A 360 -4.42 6.89 23.45
N SER A 361 -4.19 7.60 22.35
CA SER A 361 -4.99 8.75 21.90
C SER A 361 -5.43 8.57 20.45
N TRP A 362 -6.49 9.27 20.06
CA TRP A 362 -6.97 9.26 18.68
C TRP A 362 -5.86 9.68 17.70
N MET A 363 -5.10 10.72 18.05
CA MET A 363 -3.96 11.17 17.25
C MET A 363 -2.80 10.17 17.19
N PHE A 364 -2.54 9.40 18.25
CA PHE A 364 -1.54 8.33 18.21
C PHE A 364 -1.93 7.27 17.16
N GLY A 365 -3.17 6.79 17.21
CA GLY A 365 -3.70 5.82 16.24
C GLY A 365 -3.67 6.34 14.80
N ASN A 366 -3.89 7.64 14.62
CA ASN A 366 -3.96 8.26 13.30
C ASN A 366 -2.57 8.62 12.70
N ARG A 367 -1.64 9.17 13.49
CA ARG A 367 -0.37 9.72 12.98
C ARG A 367 0.83 8.79 13.05
N VAL A 368 0.86 7.86 14.00
CA VAL A 368 2.00 6.93 14.09
C VAL A 368 2.17 6.07 12.83
N PRO A 369 1.11 5.60 12.14
CA PRO A 369 1.26 4.92 10.85
C PRO A 369 2.09 5.73 9.84
N HIS A 370 1.83 7.03 9.72
CA HIS A 370 2.56 7.92 8.80
C HIS A 370 4.06 8.01 9.17
N MET A 371 4.37 8.07 10.48
CA MET A 371 5.76 8.04 10.99
C MET A 371 6.44 6.71 10.66
N LEU A 372 5.74 5.59 10.82
CA LEU A 372 6.26 4.24 10.57
C LEU A 372 6.47 3.97 9.08
N ASP A 373 5.57 4.45 8.21
CA ASP A 373 5.60 4.23 6.77
C ASP A 373 6.53 5.20 6.04
N ASN A 374 6.97 6.27 6.73
CA ASN A 374 7.76 7.37 6.17
C ASN A 374 7.02 8.08 5.01
N ASP A 375 5.68 8.12 5.09
CA ASP A 375 4.80 8.81 4.15
C ASP A 375 4.24 10.07 4.83
N TYR A 376 4.68 11.23 4.35
CA TYR A 376 4.25 12.53 4.86
C TYR A 376 3.42 13.31 3.84
N THR A 377 2.67 12.59 2.99
CA THR A 377 1.64 13.19 2.15
C THR A 377 0.68 14.01 3.04
N PRO A 378 0.60 15.34 2.86
CA PRO A 378 -0.04 16.21 3.84
C PRO A 378 -1.56 16.14 3.77
N TYR A 379 -2.18 15.43 4.71
CA TYR A 379 -3.63 15.53 4.97
C TYR A 379 -3.94 16.62 6.01
N SER A 380 -2.97 16.93 6.86
CA SER A 380 -2.89 18.08 7.75
C SER A 380 -1.41 18.41 7.89
N ALA A 381 -1.01 19.65 7.61
CA ALA A 381 0.41 20.00 7.52
C ALA A 381 1.01 20.35 8.89
N VAL A 382 2.33 20.20 9.07
CA VAL A 382 3.07 20.68 10.26
C VAL A 382 2.71 22.14 10.57
N ASP A 383 2.63 23.00 9.56
CA ASP A 383 2.28 24.43 9.71
C ASP A 383 0.85 24.66 10.25
N ILE A 384 -0.06 23.68 10.10
CA ILE A 384 -1.39 23.75 10.72
C ILE A 384 -1.26 23.70 12.25
N PHE A 385 -0.38 22.84 12.79
CA PHE A 385 -0.15 22.76 14.22
C PHE A 385 0.78 23.85 14.76
N VAL A 386 1.65 24.44 13.93
CA VAL A 386 2.30 25.72 14.26
C VAL A 386 1.25 26.80 14.49
N LYS A 387 0.29 26.94 13.57
CA LYS A 387 -0.81 27.90 13.70
C LYS A 387 -1.72 27.61 14.89
N ASP A 388 -2.21 26.37 15.00
CA ASP A 388 -3.23 26.01 16.01
C ASP A 388 -2.68 26.09 17.44
N LEU A 389 -1.47 25.58 17.69
CA LEU A 389 -0.83 25.75 18.99
C LEU A 389 -0.36 27.20 19.21
N GLY A 390 -0.13 27.97 18.14
CA GLY A 390 0.04 29.42 18.21
C GLY A 390 -1.19 30.13 18.77
N ILE A 391 -2.39 29.79 18.31
CA ILE A 391 -3.66 30.30 18.85
C ILE A 391 -3.77 29.96 20.34
N VAL A 392 -3.55 28.69 20.71
CA VAL A 392 -3.54 28.26 22.13
C VAL A 392 -2.54 29.09 22.95
N SER A 393 -1.33 29.29 22.44
CA SER A 393 -0.27 30.04 23.13
C SER A 393 -0.68 31.50 23.37
N CYS A 394 -1.25 32.16 22.36
CA CYS A 394 -1.74 33.53 22.46
C CYS A 394 -2.90 33.66 23.45
N GLU A 395 -3.93 32.83 23.31
CA GLU A 395 -5.13 32.88 24.17
C GLU A 395 -4.84 32.53 25.62
N SER A 396 -3.97 31.54 25.85
CA SER A 396 -3.52 31.18 27.20
C SER A 396 -2.77 32.34 27.87
N SER A 397 -1.96 33.08 27.11
CA SER A 397 -1.23 34.26 27.58
C SER A 397 -2.17 35.43 27.89
N ASN A 398 -3.13 35.71 27.01
CA ASN A 398 -4.19 36.71 27.22
C ASN A 398 -5.02 36.39 28.48
N SER A 399 -5.32 35.11 28.70
CA SER A 399 -6.12 34.63 29.83
C SER A 399 -5.30 34.36 31.10
N ARG A 400 -3.96 34.49 31.03
CA ARG A 400 -3.00 34.20 32.10
C ARG A 400 -3.10 32.76 32.64
N ILE A 401 -3.31 31.81 31.75
CA ILE A 401 -3.35 30.36 32.03
C ILE A 401 -2.04 29.75 31.52
N PRO A 402 -1.18 29.17 32.36
CA PRO A 402 0.03 28.51 31.89
C PRO A 402 -0.28 27.20 31.15
N VAL A 403 0.21 27.01 29.92
CA VAL A 403 0.05 25.75 29.16
C VAL A 403 1.41 25.17 28.80
N HIS A 404 2.07 24.57 29.79
CA HIS A 404 3.48 24.19 29.71
C HIS A 404 3.74 23.07 28.69
N VAL A 405 2.98 21.98 28.74
CA VAL A 405 3.15 20.86 27.80
C VAL A 405 2.77 21.28 26.38
N SER A 406 1.68 22.04 26.24
CA SER A 406 1.29 22.62 24.94
C SER A 406 2.37 23.54 24.37
N SER A 407 3.03 24.34 25.21
CA SER A 407 4.11 25.24 24.76
C SER A 407 5.30 24.48 24.20
N ILE A 408 5.69 23.37 24.85
CA ILE A 408 6.75 22.50 24.32
C ILE A 408 6.33 21.83 23.00
N ALA A 409 5.10 21.32 22.92
CA ALA A 409 4.58 20.76 21.68
C ALA A 409 4.64 21.79 20.54
N HIS A 410 4.25 23.03 20.81
CA HIS A 410 4.31 24.13 19.85
C HIS A 410 5.74 24.38 19.35
N GLN A 411 6.73 24.41 20.25
CA GLN A 411 8.14 24.58 19.86
C GLN A 411 8.67 23.42 19.00
N LEU A 412 8.19 22.19 19.21
CA LEU A 412 8.55 21.05 18.35
C LEU A 412 7.99 21.22 16.93
N PHE A 413 6.74 21.67 16.79
CA PHE A 413 6.17 21.97 15.47
C PHE A 413 6.87 23.15 14.78
N ILE A 414 7.20 24.22 15.51
CA ILE A 414 8.01 25.34 14.98
C ILE A 414 9.36 24.82 14.49
N SER A 415 10.03 23.96 15.28
CA SER A 415 11.32 23.37 14.90
C SER A 415 11.19 22.53 13.63
N GLY A 416 10.12 21.74 13.49
CA GLY A 416 9.85 20.95 12.29
C GLY A 416 9.60 21.83 11.06
N SER A 417 8.82 22.90 11.21
CA SER A 417 8.56 23.88 10.16
C SER A 417 9.85 24.59 9.71
N ALA A 418 10.63 25.10 10.67
CA ALA A 418 11.92 25.75 10.43
C ALA A 418 12.95 24.82 9.77
N SER A 419 12.80 23.49 9.94
CA SER A 419 13.62 22.47 9.28
C SER A 419 13.17 22.16 7.84
N GLY A 420 12.20 22.91 7.30
CA GLY A 420 11.69 22.76 5.93
C GLY A 420 10.55 21.76 5.78
N TRP A 421 10.00 21.22 6.88
CA TRP A 421 8.90 20.25 6.84
C TRP A 421 7.52 20.88 7.05
N GLY A 422 7.40 22.21 7.00
CA GLY A 422 6.14 22.92 7.27
C GLY A 422 4.96 22.44 6.43
N ARG A 423 5.21 22.07 5.16
CA ARG A 423 4.20 21.55 4.22
C ARG A 423 4.00 20.04 4.25
N TYR A 424 4.76 19.32 5.06
CA TYR A 424 4.62 17.87 5.20
C TYR A 424 3.49 17.55 6.17
N ASP A 425 2.96 16.32 6.12
CA ASP A 425 2.02 15.84 7.13
C ASP A 425 2.53 16.13 8.55
N ASP A 426 1.64 16.51 9.47
CA ASP A 426 2.00 16.91 10.83
C ASP A 426 2.68 15.80 11.65
N ALA A 427 2.56 14.53 11.23
CA ALA A 427 3.36 13.42 11.73
C ALA A 427 4.88 13.62 11.52
N ALA A 428 5.29 14.46 10.58
CA ALA A 428 6.68 14.82 10.32
C ALA A 428 7.37 15.52 11.51
N VAL A 429 6.62 15.94 12.53
CA VAL A 429 7.23 16.39 13.81
C VAL A 429 8.15 15.32 14.42
N VAL A 430 7.94 14.03 14.11
CA VAL A 430 8.86 12.94 14.49
C VAL A 430 10.29 13.16 13.99
N LYS A 431 10.45 13.81 12.82
CA LYS A 431 11.75 14.09 12.22
C LYS A 431 12.61 15.03 13.06
N VAL A 432 12.01 15.83 13.94
CA VAL A 432 12.74 16.63 14.92
C VAL A 432 13.55 15.73 15.83
N TYR A 433 12.95 14.67 16.38
CA TYR A 433 13.65 13.68 17.20
C TYR A 433 14.63 12.85 16.38
N GLU A 434 14.26 12.40 15.16
CA GLU A 434 15.18 11.66 14.29
C GLU A 434 16.46 12.45 14.00
N THR A 435 16.31 13.76 13.75
CA THR A 435 17.43 14.66 13.45
C THR A 435 18.28 14.94 14.69
N LEU A 436 17.66 15.19 15.84
CA LEU A 436 18.36 15.48 17.08
C LEU A 436 19.12 14.27 17.63
N THR A 437 18.63 13.06 17.38
CA THR A 437 19.06 11.86 18.09
C THR A 437 19.64 10.78 17.19
N GLY A 438 19.51 10.93 15.86
CA GLY A 438 19.96 9.95 14.88
C GLY A 438 19.12 8.66 14.82
N VAL A 439 18.06 8.54 15.63
CA VAL A 439 17.17 7.37 15.57
C VAL A 439 16.26 7.45 14.37
N LYS A 440 15.75 6.29 13.94
CA LYS A 440 14.73 6.18 12.91
C LYS A 440 13.50 5.48 13.46
N VAL A 441 12.36 6.15 13.38
CA VAL A 441 11.07 5.57 13.81
C VAL A 441 10.51 4.63 12.74
N GLU A 442 11.00 4.77 11.51
CA GLU A 442 10.64 3.99 10.33
C GLU A 442 10.48 2.50 10.69
N GLY A 443 9.27 1.99 10.46
CA GLY A 443 8.87 0.61 10.72
C GLY A 443 9.06 -0.31 9.52
N LYS A 444 9.71 0.16 8.44
CA LYS A 444 10.18 -0.74 7.39
C LYS A 444 11.22 -1.66 8.02
N ALA A 445 11.15 -2.96 7.71
CA ALA A 445 12.29 -3.83 7.98
C ALA A 445 13.54 -3.10 7.44
N PRO A 446 14.63 -2.99 8.22
CA PRO A 446 15.82 -2.27 7.77
C PRO A 446 16.12 -2.74 6.36
N MET A 447 16.17 -1.80 5.41
CA MET A 447 16.34 -2.12 4.00
C MET A 447 17.66 -2.87 3.87
N LEU A 448 17.54 -4.19 3.74
CA LEU A 448 18.67 -5.08 3.80
C LEU A 448 19.47 -4.88 2.50
N SER A 449 20.71 -4.42 2.65
CA SER A 449 21.70 -4.54 1.60
C SER A 449 21.75 -6.00 1.18
N LYS A 450 21.49 -6.27 -0.09
CA LYS A 450 21.52 -7.62 -0.65
C LYS A 450 22.88 -8.25 -0.39
N GLU A 451 23.95 -7.48 -0.53
CA GLU A 451 25.32 -7.95 -0.33
C GLU A 451 25.57 -8.33 1.12
N ASP A 452 25.24 -7.45 2.07
CA ASP A 452 25.50 -7.68 3.50
C ASP A 452 24.73 -8.91 4.01
N VAL A 453 23.47 -9.07 3.57
CA VAL A 453 22.68 -10.26 3.93
C VAL A 453 23.31 -11.52 3.38
N LEU A 454 23.67 -11.54 2.10
CA LEU A 454 24.25 -12.73 1.49
C LEU A 454 25.61 -13.09 2.11
N GLN A 455 26.42 -12.09 2.48
CA GLN A 455 27.69 -12.27 3.19
C GLN A 455 27.50 -12.78 4.64
N SER A 456 26.38 -12.44 5.29
CA SER A 456 26.09 -12.92 6.66
C SER A 456 25.66 -14.38 6.73
N LEU A 457 25.29 -15.00 5.60
CA LEU A 457 24.85 -16.39 5.55
C LEU A 457 26.04 -17.34 5.73
N PRO A 458 25.82 -18.57 6.27
CA PRO A 458 26.84 -19.61 6.26
C PRO A 458 27.38 -19.85 4.85
N SER A 459 28.65 -20.29 4.72
CA SER A 459 29.21 -20.69 3.42
C SER A 459 28.36 -21.76 2.77
N GLU A 460 28.24 -21.73 1.44
CA GLU A 460 27.48 -22.75 0.70
C GLU A 460 28.01 -24.16 0.94
N TRP A 461 27.16 -25.16 0.71
CA TRP A 461 27.57 -26.57 0.79
C TRP A 461 28.74 -26.82 -0.18
N PRO A 462 29.84 -27.46 0.26
CA PRO A 462 31.11 -27.47 -0.49
C PRO A 462 31.05 -28.25 -1.80
N GLU A 463 30.21 -29.29 -1.87
CA GLU A 463 30.06 -30.13 -3.06
C GLU A 463 28.84 -29.72 -3.88
N ASP A 464 28.88 -29.89 -5.20
CA ASP A 464 27.69 -29.75 -6.04
C ASP A 464 26.91 -31.07 -6.09
N PRO A 465 25.73 -31.18 -5.46
CA PRO A 465 24.96 -32.42 -5.54
C PRO A 465 24.49 -32.73 -6.97
N ILE A 466 24.34 -31.72 -7.85
CA ILE A 466 23.85 -31.90 -9.23
C ILE A 466 24.72 -32.90 -10.01
N ASP A 467 26.03 -32.89 -9.80
CA ASP A 467 26.94 -33.81 -10.48
C ASP A 467 26.66 -35.28 -10.14
N ASN A 468 26.15 -35.53 -8.94
CA ASN A 468 25.77 -36.85 -8.43
C ASN A 468 24.27 -37.18 -8.63
N LEU A 469 23.45 -36.23 -9.07
CA LEU A 469 22.02 -36.45 -9.35
C LEU A 469 21.77 -37.15 -10.69
N VAL A 470 22.59 -36.86 -11.71
CA VAL A 470 22.46 -37.42 -13.06
C VAL A 470 22.60 -38.96 -13.05
N PRO A 471 23.50 -39.59 -12.28
CA PRO A 471 23.56 -41.06 -12.16
C PRO A 471 22.39 -41.69 -11.37
N ILE A 472 21.89 -41.02 -10.32
CA ILE A 472 20.84 -41.57 -9.43
C ILE A 472 19.48 -41.64 -10.14
N ALA A 473 19.19 -40.69 -11.02
CA ALA A 473 17.93 -40.65 -11.78
C ALA A 473 17.91 -41.55 -13.02
N SER A 474 19.07 -41.96 -13.56
CA SER A 474 19.16 -42.35 -14.98
C SER A 474 19.22 -43.85 -15.31
N HIS A 475 19.27 -44.81 -14.38
CA HIS A 475 19.52 -46.21 -14.81
C HIS A 475 18.57 -47.31 -14.31
N SER A 476 17.45 -47.01 -13.62
CA SER A 476 16.44 -48.07 -13.35
C SER A 476 14.99 -47.63 -13.08
N SER A 477 14.72 -46.37 -12.70
CA SER A 477 13.35 -45.94 -12.37
C SER A 477 12.68 -45.20 -13.54
N LYS A 478 11.55 -45.72 -14.06
CA LYS A 478 10.65 -44.97 -14.97
C LYS A 478 9.85 -43.91 -14.20
N LYS A 479 10.53 -43.08 -13.40
CA LYS A 479 9.93 -42.01 -12.57
C LYS A 479 10.21 -40.66 -13.21
N PHE A 480 9.15 -39.94 -13.57
CA PHE A 480 9.23 -38.69 -14.33
C PHE A 480 8.80 -37.48 -13.51
N LEU A 481 9.31 -36.29 -13.87
CA LEU A 481 8.80 -35.03 -13.33
C LEU A 481 7.80 -34.41 -14.30
N VAL A 482 6.57 -34.16 -13.84
CA VAL A 482 5.55 -33.47 -14.64
C VAL A 482 5.28 -32.11 -14.03
N VAL A 483 5.59 -31.05 -14.77
CA VAL A 483 5.44 -29.67 -14.30
C VAL A 483 4.16 -29.09 -14.86
N LEU A 484 3.22 -28.73 -13.99
CA LEU A 484 2.05 -27.94 -14.37
C LEU A 484 2.40 -26.48 -14.17
N ASP A 485 2.53 -25.73 -15.27
CA ASP A 485 2.99 -24.35 -15.26
C ASP A 485 1.80 -23.40 -15.39
N ASP A 486 1.54 -22.61 -14.35
CA ASP A 486 0.40 -21.70 -14.26
C ASP A 486 0.50 -20.50 -15.22
N ASP A 487 1.69 -20.25 -15.78
CA ASP A 487 1.98 -19.33 -16.87
C ASP A 487 3.15 -19.89 -17.74
N PRO A 488 3.46 -19.37 -18.93
CA PRO A 488 4.47 -19.96 -19.81
C PRO A 488 5.91 -19.62 -19.41
N THR A 489 6.08 -18.79 -18.36
CA THR A 489 7.39 -18.29 -17.96
C THR A 489 8.16 -19.28 -17.11
N GLY A 490 7.56 -20.38 -16.65
CA GLY A 490 8.24 -21.35 -15.77
C GLY A 490 9.31 -22.19 -16.43
N THR A 491 9.40 -22.16 -17.75
CA THR A 491 10.49 -22.77 -18.53
C THR A 491 11.83 -22.02 -18.43
N GLN A 492 11.90 -21.00 -17.56
CA GLN A 492 13.02 -20.09 -17.38
C GLN A 492 14.39 -20.75 -17.22
N THR A 493 14.53 -21.81 -16.43
CA THR A 493 15.84 -22.36 -16.04
C THR A 493 16.17 -23.70 -16.70
N VAL A 494 15.30 -24.17 -17.59
CA VAL A 494 15.44 -25.48 -18.25
C VAL A 494 15.82 -25.34 -19.72
N HIS A 495 16.40 -26.39 -20.29
CA HIS A 495 16.67 -26.51 -21.72
C HIS A 495 16.52 -27.97 -22.14
N ASP A 496 16.30 -28.20 -23.43
CA ASP A 496 16.03 -29.51 -24.03
C ASP A 496 14.79 -30.24 -23.45
N ILE A 497 13.82 -29.48 -22.92
CA ILE A 497 12.58 -30.01 -22.35
C ILE A 497 11.39 -29.70 -23.26
N GLU A 498 10.47 -30.64 -23.39
CA GLU A 498 9.20 -30.46 -24.10
C GLU A 498 8.14 -29.77 -23.23
N VAL A 499 7.40 -28.87 -23.86
CA VAL A 499 6.25 -28.15 -23.30
C VAL A 499 5.02 -28.55 -24.13
N LEU A 500 4.03 -29.12 -23.45
CA LEU A 500 2.74 -29.49 -24.02
C LEU A 500 1.72 -28.40 -23.72
N THR A 501 1.00 -27.96 -24.75
CA THR A 501 -0.10 -27.00 -24.63
C THR A 501 -1.47 -27.66 -24.84
N GLU A 502 -1.45 -28.92 -25.29
CA GLU A 502 -2.58 -29.84 -25.32
C GLU A 502 -2.17 -31.15 -24.62
N TRP A 503 -3.08 -31.75 -23.86
CA TRP A 503 -2.79 -32.92 -23.02
C TRP A 503 -3.90 -34.00 -23.08
N PRO A 504 -4.35 -34.44 -24.28
CA PRO A 504 -5.15 -35.65 -24.39
C PRO A 504 -4.35 -36.86 -23.89
N VAL A 505 -5.05 -37.91 -23.44
CA VAL A 505 -4.42 -39.10 -22.86
C VAL A 505 -3.40 -39.71 -23.84
N GLU A 506 -3.70 -39.69 -25.14
CA GLU A 506 -2.86 -40.23 -26.20
C GLU A 506 -1.53 -39.48 -26.31
N ALA A 507 -1.55 -38.14 -26.26
CA ALA A 507 -0.34 -37.32 -26.30
C ALA A 507 0.52 -37.53 -25.04
N LEU A 508 -0.11 -37.72 -23.88
CA LEU A 508 0.61 -38.02 -22.64
C LEU A 508 1.23 -39.42 -22.66
N VAL A 509 0.55 -40.41 -23.26
CA VAL A 509 1.10 -41.76 -23.49
C VAL A 509 2.32 -41.68 -24.41
N GLU A 510 2.22 -40.99 -25.54
CA GLU A 510 3.36 -40.73 -26.43
C GLU A 510 4.52 -40.08 -25.66
N GLN A 511 4.22 -39.12 -24.80
CA GLN A 511 5.22 -38.43 -24.01
C GLN A 511 5.93 -39.37 -23.03
N PHE A 512 5.19 -40.22 -22.31
CA PHE A 512 5.81 -41.20 -21.41
C PHE A 512 6.63 -42.26 -22.16
N LEU A 513 6.23 -42.64 -23.38
CA LEU A 513 6.99 -43.59 -24.21
C LEU A 513 8.35 -43.04 -24.67
N LYS A 514 8.52 -41.71 -24.76
CA LYS A 514 9.82 -41.08 -25.03
C LYS A 514 10.81 -41.18 -23.85
N LEU A 515 10.36 -41.64 -22.69
CA LEU A 515 11.14 -41.71 -21.45
C LEU A 515 11.80 -40.36 -21.06
N PRO A 516 11.05 -39.24 -21.02
CA PRO A 516 11.61 -37.93 -20.72
C PRO A 516 11.96 -37.82 -19.24
N THR A 517 13.08 -37.18 -18.88
CA THR A 517 13.34 -36.87 -17.46
C THR A 517 12.28 -35.94 -16.88
N CYS A 518 11.81 -34.99 -17.69
CA CYS A 518 10.80 -33.99 -17.33
C CYS A 518 10.05 -33.49 -18.58
N PHE A 519 8.79 -33.10 -18.41
CA PHE A 519 8.08 -32.30 -19.40
C PHE A 519 7.09 -31.35 -18.72
N PHE A 520 6.77 -30.27 -19.41
CA PHE A 520 5.87 -29.22 -18.92
C PHE A 520 4.49 -29.37 -19.56
N ILE A 521 3.44 -29.09 -18.80
CA ILE A 521 2.09 -28.86 -19.29
C ILE A 521 1.75 -27.41 -18.97
N LEU A 522 1.51 -26.62 -20.02
CA LEU A 522 1.15 -25.22 -19.89
C LEU A 522 -0.35 -25.10 -19.56
N THR A 523 -0.68 -24.73 -18.33
CA THR A 523 -2.09 -24.64 -17.89
C THR A 523 -2.67 -23.25 -18.12
N ASN A 524 -1.84 -22.20 -17.99
CA ASN A 524 -2.28 -20.81 -17.98
C ASN A 524 -3.41 -20.54 -16.96
N SER A 525 -3.44 -21.31 -15.87
CA SER A 525 -4.51 -21.27 -14.85
C SER A 525 -4.61 -19.92 -14.15
N ARG A 526 -3.54 -19.12 -14.12
CA ARG A 526 -3.51 -17.76 -13.55
C ARG A 526 -4.44 -16.79 -14.29
N SER A 527 -4.79 -17.08 -15.54
CA SER A 527 -5.76 -16.30 -16.32
C SER A 527 -7.23 -16.68 -16.07
N MET A 528 -7.47 -17.66 -15.19
CA MET A 528 -8.79 -18.23 -14.92
C MET A 528 -9.28 -17.90 -13.51
N THR A 529 -10.57 -18.10 -13.27
CA THR A 529 -11.14 -18.13 -11.91
C THR A 529 -10.65 -19.36 -11.16
N ALA A 530 -10.69 -19.32 -9.82
CA ALA A 530 -10.26 -20.44 -8.97
C ALA A 530 -10.96 -21.76 -9.34
N ASP A 531 -12.29 -21.74 -9.51
CA ASP A 531 -13.07 -22.94 -9.86
C ASP A 531 -12.62 -23.56 -11.20
N LYS A 532 -12.35 -22.71 -12.20
CA LYS A 532 -11.87 -23.16 -13.52
C LYS A 532 -10.45 -23.73 -13.43
N ALA A 533 -9.57 -23.08 -12.66
CA ALA A 533 -8.21 -23.57 -12.41
C ALA A 533 -8.22 -24.93 -11.69
N MET A 534 -9.08 -25.10 -10.68
CA MET A 534 -9.23 -26.37 -9.97
C MET A 534 -9.71 -27.50 -10.91
N LEU A 535 -10.76 -27.23 -11.70
CA LEU A 535 -11.29 -28.22 -12.66
C LEU A 535 -10.24 -28.60 -13.72
N LEU A 536 -9.46 -27.62 -14.19
CA LEU A 536 -8.36 -27.84 -15.13
C LEU A 536 -7.28 -28.75 -14.53
N VAL A 537 -6.78 -28.44 -13.34
CA VAL A 537 -5.78 -29.25 -12.64
C VAL A 537 -6.30 -30.66 -12.38
N GLN A 538 -7.55 -30.82 -11.93
CA GLN A 538 -8.17 -32.13 -11.76
C GLN A 538 -8.20 -32.93 -13.07
N THR A 539 -8.56 -32.28 -14.18
CA THR A 539 -8.62 -32.92 -15.50
C THR A 539 -7.24 -33.37 -15.96
N ILE A 540 -6.22 -32.51 -15.81
CA ILE A 540 -4.84 -32.86 -16.15
C ILE A 540 -4.36 -34.05 -15.32
N CYS A 541 -4.57 -34.02 -13.99
CA CYS A 541 -4.19 -35.13 -13.11
C CYS A 541 -4.91 -36.44 -13.46
N LYS A 542 -6.19 -36.39 -13.84
CA LYS A 542 -6.94 -37.57 -14.30
C LYS A 542 -6.36 -38.12 -15.60
N ASN A 543 -6.04 -37.25 -16.56
CA ASN A 543 -5.44 -37.66 -17.83
C ASN A 543 -4.04 -38.25 -17.65
N LEU A 544 -3.22 -37.65 -16.78
CA LEU A 544 -1.89 -38.17 -16.42
C LEU A 544 -1.97 -39.55 -15.77
N LYS A 545 -2.93 -39.75 -14.85
CA LYS A 545 -3.18 -41.06 -14.23
C LYS A 545 -3.57 -42.10 -15.28
N ALA A 546 -4.53 -41.78 -16.15
CA ALA A 546 -4.97 -42.68 -17.23
C ALA A 546 -3.84 -42.99 -18.23
N ALA A 547 -2.98 -42.02 -18.55
CA ALA A 547 -1.84 -42.22 -19.44
C ALA A 547 -0.75 -43.08 -18.79
N ALA A 548 -0.45 -42.86 -17.51
CA ALA A 548 0.53 -43.67 -16.78
C ALA A 548 0.08 -45.13 -16.63
N GLU A 549 -1.22 -45.38 -16.41
CA GLU A 549 -1.79 -46.73 -16.38
C GLU A 549 -1.64 -47.48 -17.72
N LYS A 550 -1.59 -46.77 -18.85
CA LYS A 550 -1.36 -47.33 -20.19
C LYS A 550 0.12 -47.63 -20.49
N VAL A 551 1.07 -47.13 -19.70
CA VAL A 551 2.51 -47.33 -19.92
C VAL A 551 3.14 -48.10 -18.75
N PRO A 552 3.49 -49.39 -18.93
CA PRO A 552 3.91 -50.25 -17.82
C PRO A 552 5.12 -49.74 -17.05
N GLY A 553 4.98 -49.68 -15.72
CA GLY A 553 6.04 -49.34 -14.77
C GLY A 553 6.32 -47.84 -14.62
N VAL A 554 5.51 -46.97 -15.22
CA VAL A 554 5.68 -45.50 -15.12
C VAL A 554 5.20 -44.98 -13.76
N SER A 555 6.00 -44.11 -13.16
CA SER A 555 5.67 -43.30 -11.99
C SER A 555 5.97 -41.84 -12.29
N TYR A 556 5.34 -40.91 -11.57
CA TYR A 556 5.61 -39.49 -11.75
C TYR A 556 5.40 -38.69 -10.47
N THR A 557 6.09 -37.55 -10.38
CA THR A 557 5.87 -36.52 -9.36
C THR A 557 5.32 -35.26 -10.04
N ILE A 558 4.29 -34.65 -9.46
CA ILE A 558 3.74 -33.38 -9.95
C ILE A 558 4.41 -32.19 -9.25
N VAL A 559 4.80 -31.20 -10.04
CA VAL A 559 5.20 -29.87 -9.58
C VAL A 559 4.17 -28.85 -10.08
N LEU A 560 3.52 -28.16 -9.15
CA LEU A 560 2.69 -27.00 -9.44
C LEU A 560 3.61 -25.77 -9.48
N ARG A 561 4.12 -25.44 -10.66
CA ARG A 561 4.99 -24.27 -10.79
C ARG A 561 4.11 -23.03 -10.82
N GLY A 562 4.41 -22.10 -9.91
CA GLY A 562 3.68 -20.85 -9.73
C GLY A 562 4.54 -19.62 -9.91
N ASP A 563 3.94 -18.46 -9.67
CA ASP A 563 4.63 -17.18 -9.69
C ASP A 563 5.69 -17.11 -8.60
N SER A 564 6.93 -16.74 -8.95
CA SER A 564 7.97 -16.57 -7.95
C SER A 564 7.68 -15.42 -6.98
N THR A 565 6.69 -14.56 -7.25
CA THR A 565 6.23 -13.52 -6.30
C THR A 565 4.95 -13.93 -5.58
N LEU A 566 4.75 -15.24 -5.38
CA LEU A 566 3.69 -15.84 -4.54
C LEU A 566 2.25 -15.68 -5.05
N ARG A 567 2.04 -15.12 -6.25
CA ARG A 567 0.71 -15.01 -6.86
C ARG A 567 0.24 -16.35 -7.46
N GLY A 568 -1.07 -16.47 -7.63
CA GLY A 568 -1.75 -17.64 -8.19
C GLY A 568 -2.73 -18.31 -7.22
N HIS A 569 -3.34 -19.39 -7.68
CA HIS A 569 -4.44 -20.11 -7.02
C HIS A 569 -3.93 -21.13 -5.99
N PHE A 570 -3.29 -20.63 -4.93
CA PHE A 570 -2.96 -21.43 -3.75
C PHE A 570 -3.87 -21.06 -2.58
N PRO A 571 -4.44 -22.06 -1.87
CA PRO A 571 -4.18 -23.51 -1.97
C PRO A 571 -4.99 -24.28 -3.01
N GLU A 572 -5.87 -23.63 -3.78
CA GLU A 572 -6.90 -24.27 -4.59
C GLU A 572 -6.36 -25.28 -5.62
N GLU A 573 -5.27 -24.95 -6.33
CA GLU A 573 -4.61 -25.88 -7.27
C GLU A 573 -4.01 -27.10 -6.56
N ALA A 574 -3.47 -26.91 -5.35
CA ALA A 574 -2.90 -27.99 -4.57
C ALA A 574 -3.99 -28.94 -4.06
N ASP A 575 -5.09 -28.38 -3.54
CA ASP A 575 -6.27 -29.16 -3.16
C ASP A 575 -6.83 -29.95 -4.36
N ALA A 576 -6.91 -29.33 -5.53
CA ALA A 576 -7.34 -29.97 -6.77
C ALA A 576 -6.44 -31.14 -7.17
N ALA A 577 -5.12 -31.00 -7.12
CA ALA A 577 -4.19 -32.08 -7.43
C ALA A 577 -4.31 -33.25 -6.43
N VAL A 578 -4.34 -32.95 -5.12
CA VAL A 578 -4.47 -33.97 -4.05
C VAL A 578 -5.80 -34.73 -4.15
N SER A 579 -6.89 -34.06 -4.56
CA SER A 579 -8.20 -34.72 -4.73
C SER A 579 -8.19 -35.87 -5.76
N VAL A 580 -7.23 -35.88 -6.69
CA VAL A 580 -7.08 -36.92 -7.72
C VAL A 580 -5.94 -37.89 -7.42
N LEU A 581 -4.80 -37.37 -6.94
CA LEU A 581 -3.57 -38.16 -6.71
C LEU A 581 -3.52 -38.84 -5.34
N GLY A 582 -4.46 -38.48 -4.45
CA GLY A 582 -4.48 -38.88 -3.05
C GLY A 582 -3.55 -38.03 -2.19
N GLU A 583 -3.66 -38.24 -0.88
CA GLU A 583 -2.91 -37.51 0.14
C GLU A 583 -1.38 -37.64 -0.03
N MET A 584 -0.65 -36.58 0.30
CA MET A 584 0.81 -36.48 0.17
C MET A 584 1.46 -36.46 1.56
N ASP A 585 2.71 -36.90 1.68
CA ASP A 585 3.45 -36.79 2.94
C ASP A 585 3.65 -35.32 3.31
N ALA A 586 4.05 -34.47 2.37
CA ALA A 586 4.07 -33.03 2.59
C ALA A 586 3.86 -32.20 1.32
N TRP A 587 3.38 -30.97 1.51
CA TRP A 587 3.37 -29.93 0.50
C TRP A 587 4.63 -29.07 0.64
N ILE A 588 5.43 -29.00 -0.42
CA ILE A 588 6.68 -28.25 -0.42
C ILE A 588 6.45 -26.88 -1.07
N ILE A 589 6.69 -25.80 -0.32
CA ILE A 589 6.59 -24.43 -0.82
C ILE A 589 8.01 -23.86 -1.01
N CYS A 590 8.40 -23.64 -2.27
CA CYS A 590 9.75 -23.25 -2.64
C CYS A 590 9.77 -22.19 -3.76
N PRO A 591 9.54 -20.90 -3.43
CA PRO A 591 9.42 -19.82 -4.41
C PRO A 591 10.77 -19.23 -4.88
N PHE A 592 11.90 -19.81 -4.45
CA PHE A 592 13.24 -19.31 -4.78
C PHE A 592 13.50 -19.29 -6.29
N PHE A 593 14.04 -18.17 -6.78
CA PHE A 593 14.41 -18.01 -8.18
C PHE A 593 15.51 -16.96 -8.35
N LEU A 594 16.75 -17.42 -8.49
CA LEU A 594 17.95 -16.59 -8.47
C LEU A 594 17.97 -15.54 -9.60
N GLN A 595 17.71 -15.96 -10.85
CA GLN A 595 17.74 -15.08 -12.03
C GLN A 595 16.60 -14.05 -12.00
N GLY A 596 15.53 -14.34 -11.26
CA GLY A 596 14.46 -13.39 -10.96
C GLY A 596 14.76 -12.46 -9.78
N GLY A 597 15.83 -12.71 -9.03
CA GLY A 597 16.13 -11.99 -7.79
C GLY A 597 15.19 -12.36 -6.64
N ARG A 598 14.74 -13.62 -6.54
CA ARG A 598 13.83 -14.08 -5.49
C ARG A 598 14.57 -14.95 -4.50
N TYR A 599 14.54 -14.53 -3.24
CA TYR A 599 15.30 -15.14 -2.14
C TYR A 599 14.34 -15.51 -1.02
N THR A 600 14.59 -16.62 -0.33
CA THR A 600 13.85 -16.95 0.90
C THR A 600 14.87 -17.12 2.02
N ILE A 601 14.89 -16.18 2.96
CA ILE A 601 15.90 -16.09 4.02
C ILE A 601 15.19 -15.86 5.34
N ASN A 602 15.47 -16.72 6.33
CA ASN A 602 14.82 -16.71 7.65
C ASN A 602 13.29 -16.70 7.54
N ASP A 603 12.77 -17.58 6.67
CA ASP A 603 11.38 -17.78 6.30
C ASP A 603 10.70 -16.58 5.60
N ILE A 604 11.41 -15.46 5.41
CA ILE A 604 10.91 -14.30 4.67
C ILE A 604 11.27 -14.43 3.19
N HIS A 605 10.27 -14.28 2.33
CA HIS A 605 10.47 -14.19 0.90
C HIS A 605 10.75 -12.75 0.48
N TYR A 606 11.79 -12.55 -0.33
CA TYR A 606 12.25 -11.25 -0.80
C TYR A 606 12.26 -11.19 -2.32
N VAL A 607 11.96 -10.01 -2.85
CA VAL A 607 12.19 -9.62 -4.24
C VAL A 607 13.33 -8.60 -4.25
N ALA A 608 14.37 -8.91 -5.01
CA ALA A 608 15.50 -8.01 -5.17
C ALA A 608 15.15 -6.87 -6.14
N ASP A 609 15.47 -5.65 -5.72
CA ASP A 609 15.49 -4.47 -6.57
C ASP A 609 16.88 -3.84 -6.48
N SER A 610 17.65 -3.96 -7.57
CA SER A 610 19.04 -3.51 -7.64
C SER A 610 19.90 -4.14 -6.52
N ASP A 611 20.39 -3.33 -5.58
CA ASP A 611 21.23 -3.69 -4.44
C ASP A 611 20.44 -4.04 -3.17
N ARG A 612 19.10 -4.08 -3.24
CA ARG A 612 18.21 -4.21 -2.08
C ARG A 612 17.36 -5.47 -2.11
N LEU A 613 17.04 -6.00 -0.94
CA LEU A 613 16.04 -7.05 -0.75
C LEU A 613 14.75 -6.46 -0.16
N ILE A 614 13.66 -6.49 -0.92
CA ILE A 614 12.34 -5.98 -0.51
C ILE A 614 11.48 -7.18 -0.09
N PRO A 615 10.93 -7.22 1.14
CA PRO A 615 10.00 -8.28 1.54
C PRO A 615 8.82 -8.39 0.57
N ALA A 616 8.45 -9.61 0.19
CA ALA A 616 7.50 -9.84 -0.90
C ALA A 616 6.12 -9.19 -0.67
N GLY A 617 5.66 -9.12 0.58
CA GLY A 617 4.41 -8.47 1.00
C GLY A 617 4.42 -6.94 0.90
N GLU A 618 5.60 -6.32 0.77
CA GLU A 618 5.76 -4.87 0.61
C GLU A 618 5.86 -4.44 -0.86
N THR A 619 5.97 -5.41 -1.78
CA THR A 619 6.11 -5.16 -3.22
C THR A 619 4.77 -4.82 -3.87
N GLU A 620 4.79 -4.30 -5.11
CA GLU A 620 3.58 -4.11 -5.90
C GLU A 620 2.84 -5.44 -6.19
N PHE A 621 3.53 -6.57 -6.18
CA PHE A 621 2.94 -7.89 -6.44
C PHE A 621 1.98 -8.33 -5.35
N ALA A 622 2.24 -7.93 -4.11
CA ALA A 622 1.37 -8.20 -2.96
C ALA A 622 0.06 -7.39 -2.99
N LYS A 623 0.04 -6.27 -3.74
CA LYS A 623 -1.13 -5.39 -3.91
C LYS A 623 -1.98 -5.78 -5.12
N ASP A 624 -1.73 -6.93 -5.73
CA ASP A 624 -2.51 -7.45 -6.85
C ASP A 624 -3.99 -7.58 -6.48
N ALA A 625 -4.89 -7.07 -7.34
CA ALA A 625 -6.32 -7.03 -7.05
C ALA A 625 -6.99 -8.42 -6.97
N VAL A 626 -6.38 -9.44 -7.59
CA VAL A 626 -6.91 -10.81 -7.64
C VAL A 626 -6.12 -11.73 -6.71
N PHE A 627 -4.80 -11.65 -6.74
CA PHE A 627 -3.90 -12.58 -6.04
C PHE A 627 -3.14 -11.98 -4.86
N GLY A 628 -3.54 -10.78 -4.42
CA GLY A 628 -2.86 -10.04 -3.35
C GLY A 628 -2.73 -10.81 -2.04
N TYR A 629 -1.74 -10.42 -1.25
CA TYR A 629 -1.40 -10.99 0.05
C TYR A 629 -0.67 -9.94 0.89
N LYS A 630 -0.56 -10.14 2.21
CA LYS A 630 0.11 -9.20 3.13
C LYS A 630 1.42 -9.76 3.67
N SER A 631 1.48 -11.05 3.91
CA SER A 631 2.59 -11.67 4.66
C SER A 631 3.82 -11.90 3.78
N SER A 632 4.98 -11.46 4.25
CA SER A 632 6.27 -11.79 3.61
C SER A 632 6.92 -13.04 4.20
N ASN A 633 6.59 -13.40 5.44
CA ASN A 633 6.99 -14.67 6.05
C ASN A 633 6.16 -15.80 5.43
N LEU A 634 6.80 -16.81 4.85
CA LEU A 634 6.12 -17.87 4.12
C LEU A 634 5.21 -18.74 5.01
N ARG A 635 5.49 -18.86 6.31
CA ARG A 635 4.64 -19.60 7.24
C ARG A 635 3.32 -18.85 7.47
N GLN A 636 3.42 -17.54 7.70
CA GLN A 636 2.27 -16.65 7.83
C GLN A 636 1.50 -16.52 6.51
N TRP A 637 2.22 -16.50 5.39
CA TRP A 637 1.62 -16.51 4.06
C TRP A 637 0.82 -17.79 3.79
N VAL A 638 1.30 -18.96 4.22
CA VAL A 638 0.53 -20.21 4.14
C VAL A 638 -0.75 -20.11 4.97
N GLU A 639 -0.69 -19.60 6.20
CA GLU A 639 -1.87 -19.40 7.04
C GLU A 639 -2.87 -18.42 6.42
N GLU A 640 -2.39 -17.30 5.90
CA GLU A 640 -3.18 -16.30 5.21
C GLU A 640 -3.90 -16.90 3.99
N LYS A 641 -3.17 -17.57 3.09
CA LYS A 641 -3.73 -18.14 1.87
C LYS A 641 -4.66 -19.31 2.13
N THR A 642 -4.39 -20.10 3.16
CA THR A 642 -5.26 -21.21 3.58
C THR A 642 -6.43 -20.75 4.45
N LYS A 643 -6.58 -19.45 4.71
CA LYS A 643 -7.63 -18.86 5.55
C LYS A 643 -7.68 -19.49 6.95
N GLY A 644 -6.52 -19.76 7.54
CA GLY A 644 -6.38 -20.35 8.87
C GLY A 644 -6.50 -21.88 8.93
N ARG A 645 -6.66 -22.58 7.80
CA ARG A 645 -6.70 -24.05 7.77
C ARG A 645 -5.36 -24.69 8.17
N VAL A 646 -4.25 -24.02 7.87
CA VAL A 646 -2.90 -24.41 8.32
C VAL A 646 -2.30 -23.24 9.08
N LEU A 647 -2.04 -23.40 10.37
CA LEU A 647 -1.53 -22.32 11.23
C LEU A 647 -0.02 -22.12 11.05
N GLU A 648 0.50 -20.90 11.27
CA GLU A 648 1.94 -20.58 11.16
C GLU A 648 2.83 -21.60 11.89
N ASN A 649 2.44 -21.99 13.11
CA ASN A 649 3.19 -22.90 13.96
C ASN A 649 3.21 -24.36 13.45
N GLN A 650 2.28 -24.74 12.57
CA GLN A 650 2.20 -26.07 11.94
C GLN A 650 3.04 -26.17 10.66
N VAL A 651 3.47 -25.04 10.09
CA VAL A 651 4.31 -25.03 8.89
C VAL A 651 5.76 -25.34 9.26
N SER A 652 6.28 -26.46 8.74
CA SER A 652 7.69 -26.86 8.90
C SER A 652 8.62 -26.05 8.01
N THR A 653 9.90 -25.91 8.37
CA THR A 653 10.88 -25.13 7.61
C THR A 653 12.18 -25.89 7.38
N ILE A 654 12.67 -25.83 6.14
CA ILE A 654 14.05 -26.14 5.79
C ILE A 654 14.83 -24.83 5.79
N SER A 655 15.72 -24.66 6.78
CA SER A 655 16.54 -23.46 6.93
C SER A 655 17.81 -23.49 6.06
N ILE A 656 18.36 -22.32 5.72
CA ILE A 656 19.66 -22.21 5.05
C ILE A 656 20.77 -22.88 5.87
N THR A 657 20.70 -22.80 7.20
CA THR A 657 21.67 -23.49 8.08
C THR A 657 21.63 -25.00 7.90
N LEU A 658 20.43 -25.59 7.79
CA LEU A 658 20.30 -27.03 7.53
C LEU A 658 20.89 -27.39 6.16
N LEU A 659 20.57 -26.62 5.12
CA LEU A 659 21.09 -26.84 3.77
C LEU A 659 22.62 -26.72 3.70
N ARG A 660 23.18 -25.66 4.30
CA ARG A 660 24.60 -25.31 4.17
C ARG A 660 25.53 -25.99 5.17
N LYS A 661 25.03 -26.41 6.34
CA LYS A 661 25.85 -27.06 7.38
C LYS A 661 25.61 -28.55 7.54
N GLN A 662 24.43 -29.07 7.18
CA GLN A 662 24.08 -30.48 7.40
C GLN A 662 23.83 -31.26 6.09
N GLY A 663 23.54 -30.56 4.99
CA GLY A 663 23.55 -31.13 3.64
C GLY A 663 22.37 -32.05 3.30
N PRO A 664 22.45 -32.79 2.18
CA PRO A 664 21.30 -33.54 1.62
C PRO A 664 20.72 -34.63 2.54
N THR A 665 21.56 -35.33 3.30
CA THR A 665 21.12 -36.43 4.19
C THR A 665 20.22 -35.90 5.30
N ALA A 666 20.58 -34.78 5.92
CA ALA A 666 19.76 -34.14 6.95
C ALA A 666 18.44 -33.60 6.40
N VAL A 667 18.44 -33.07 5.16
CA VAL A 667 17.19 -32.70 4.46
C VAL A 667 16.30 -33.93 4.29
N CYS A 668 16.86 -35.06 3.86
CA CYS A 668 16.13 -36.32 3.71
C CYS A 668 15.51 -36.79 5.04
N GLU A 669 16.27 -36.78 6.13
CA GLU A 669 15.80 -37.14 7.46
C GLU A 669 14.67 -36.23 7.94
N HIS A 670 14.82 -34.91 7.77
CA HIS A 670 13.78 -33.94 8.10
C HIS A 670 12.50 -34.14 7.30
N LEU A 671 12.61 -34.38 5.99
CA LEU A 671 11.44 -34.66 5.16
C LEU A 671 10.77 -35.99 5.51
N CYS A 672 11.55 -36.99 5.93
CA CYS A 672 11.01 -38.29 6.34
C CYS A 672 10.26 -38.24 7.67
N SER A 673 10.62 -37.31 8.58
CA SER A 673 10.00 -37.14 9.90
C SER A 673 8.68 -36.37 9.87
N LEU A 674 8.34 -35.71 8.76
CA LEU A 674 7.08 -34.98 8.63
C LEU A 674 5.87 -35.91 8.69
N GLU A 675 4.84 -35.46 9.42
CA GLU A 675 3.53 -36.10 9.42
C GLU A 675 2.84 -35.92 8.06
N LYS A 676 2.03 -36.89 7.67
CA LYS A 676 1.34 -36.87 6.39
C LYS A 676 0.39 -35.66 6.30
N GLY A 677 0.41 -34.97 5.17
CA GLY A 677 -0.37 -33.73 4.96
C GLY A 677 0.30 -32.46 5.48
N SER A 678 1.52 -32.53 6.02
CA SER A 678 2.25 -31.36 6.50
C SER A 678 2.56 -30.36 5.38
N VAL A 679 2.71 -29.08 5.72
CA VAL A 679 3.26 -28.06 4.80
C VAL A 679 4.69 -27.74 5.23
N CYS A 680 5.63 -27.72 4.28
CA CYS A 680 7.03 -27.41 4.52
C CYS A 680 7.52 -26.32 3.57
N ILE A 681 8.06 -25.23 4.12
CA ILE A 681 8.67 -24.15 3.35
C ILE A 681 10.18 -24.38 3.21
N VAL A 682 10.76 -23.91 2.12
CA VAL A 682 12.20 -24.05 1.84
C VAL A 682 12.85 -22.67 1.71
N ASN A 683 13.83 -22.42 2.57
CA ASN A 683 14.71 -21.27 2.46
C ASN A 683 15.81 -21.55 1.44
N ALA A 684 16.17 -20.56 0.63
CA ALA A 684 17.29 -20.65 -0.30
C ALA A 684 17.76 -19.24 -0.69
N ALA A 685 19.07 -19.08 -0.80
CA ALA A 685 19.70 -17.86 -1.26
C ALA A 685 20.62 -18.07 -2.48
N SER A 686 20.88 -19.32 -2.88
CA SER A 686 21.63 -19.66 -4.08
C SER A 686 21.14 -20.94 -4.75
N ASP A 687 21.58 -21.17 -6.00
CA ASP A 687 21.26 -22.41 -6.72
C ASP A 687 21.90 -23.64 -6.04
N ARG A 688 23.01 -23.48 -5.29
CA ARG A 688 23.62 -24.55 -4.47
C ARG A 688 22.69 -24.99 -3.34
N ASP A 689 22.04 -24.05 -2.65
CA ASP A 689 21.03 -24.36 -1.63
C ASP A 689 19.90 -25.21 -2.22
N MET A 690 19.48 -24.87 -3.45
CA MET A 690 18.42 -25.59 -4.14
C MET A 690 18.84 -27.00 -4.58
N ALA A 691 20.08 -27.17 -5.03
CA ALA A 691 20.65 -28.47 -5.37
C ALA A 691 20.71 -29.42 -4.17
N VAL A 692 21.11 -28.90 -2.99
CA VAL A 692 21.11 -29.66 -1.73
C VAL A 692 19.71 -30.11 -1.36
N PHE A 693 18.74 -29.18 -1.41
CA PHE A 693 17.34 -29.51 -1.13
C PHE A 693 16.80 -30.59 -2.09
N ALA A 694 17.00 -30.40 -3.39
CA ALA A 694 16.56 -31.34 -4.41
C ALA A 694 17.15 -32.74 -4.20
N SER A 695 18.43 -32.84 -3.85
CA SER A 695 19.09 -34.12 -3.54
C SER A 695 18.49 -34.78 -2.30
N GLY A 696 18.28 -34.05 -1.21
CA GLY A 696 17.66 -34.61 0.00
C GLY A 696 16.22 -35.07 -0.24
N MET A 697 15.46 -34.32 -1.04
CA MET A 697 14.11 -34.69 -1.44
C MET A 697 14.09 -35.98 -2.29
N ILE A 698 15.01 -36.13 -3.25
CA ILE A 698 15.15 -37.37 -4.04
C ILE A 698 15.42 -38.57 -3.13
N GLN A 699 16.32 -38.42 -2.14
CA GLN A 699 16.59 -39.49 -1.18
C GLN A 699 15.36 -39.85 -0.34
N ALA A 700 14.56 -38.87 0.09
CA ALA A 700 13.31 -39.13 0.81
C ALA A 700 12.27 -39.85 -0.07
N GLU A 701 12.18 -39.48 -1.34
CA GLU A 701 11.32 -40.17 -2.31
C GLU A 701 11.77 -41.62 -2.58
N LEU A 702 13.08 -41.90 -2.61
CA LEU A 702 13.62 -43.26 -2.71
C LEU A 702 13.26 -44.11 -1.47
N LYS A 703 13.00 -43.47 -0.32
CA LYS A 703 12.46 -44.09 0.90
C LYS A 703 10.92 -44.21 0.88
N GLY A 704 10.27 -43.91 -0.24
CA GLY A 704 8.82 -44.08 -0.44
C GLY A 704 7.96 -42.85 -0.13
N LYS A 705 8.56 -41.71 0.25
CA LYS A 705 7.81 -40.47 0.51
C LYS A 705 7.25 -39.86 -0.78
N ARG A 706 6.07 -39.24 -0.70
CA ARG A 706 5.42 -38.53 -1.80
C ARG A 706 5.19 -37.07 -1.44
N PHE A 707 5.58 -36.18 -2.34
CA PHE A 707 5.46 -34.73 -2.12
C PHE A 707 4.70 -34.07 -3.26
N LEU A 708 3.97 -33.00 -2.93
CA LEU A 708 3.43 -32.07 -3.92
C LEU A 708 4.18 -30.75 -3.78
N CYS A 709 4.83 -30.31 -4.85
CA CYS A 709 5.65 -29.10 -4.79
C CYS A 709 4.93 -27.91 -5.43
N ARG A 710 4.86 -26.79 -4.71
CA ARG A 710 4.56 -25.47 -5.27
C ARG A 710 5.84 -24.65 -5.31
N THR A 711 6.37 -24.42 -6.50
CA THR A 711 7.72 -23.86 -6.65
C THR A 711 7.83 -22.77 -7.71
N ALA A 712 8.99 -22.10 -7.73
CA ALA A 712 9.43 -21.31 -8.88
C ALA A 712 10.40 -22.11 -9.78
N ALA A 713 11.10 -21.42 -10.70
CA ALA A 713 11.87 -22.07 -11.77
C ALA A 713 13.14 -22.81 -11.28
N SER A 714 13.90 -22.25 -10.32
CA SER A 714 15.20 -22.82 -9.90
C SER A 714 15.08 -24.25 -9.35
N PHE A 715 13.97 -24.59 -8.69
CA PHE A 715 13.76 -25.94 -8.16
C PHE A 715 13.68 -26.98 -9.27
N VAL A 716 12.98 -26.70 -10.37
CA VAL A 716 12.78 -27.67 -11.45
C VAL A 716 14.12 -28.08 -12.06
N SER A 717 14.97 -27.12 -12.41
CA SER A 717 16.31 -27.37 -12.97
C SER A 717 17.21 -28.15 -11.99
N ALA A 718 17.19 -27.78 -10.71
CA ALA A 718 17.95 -28.50 -9.68
C ALA A 718 17.46 -29.95 -9.51
N ARG A 719 16.14 -30.16 -9.53
CA ARG A 719 15.48 -31.47 -9.33
C ARG A 719 15.81 -32.48 -10.43
N ILE A 720 16.10 -32.01 -11.64
CA ILE A 720 16.41 -32.86 -12.80
C ILE A 720 17.88 -32.79 -13.24
N GLY A 721 18.71 -32.05 -12.49
CA GLY A 721 20.14 -31.93 -12.75
C GLY A 721 20.51 -31.18 -14.04
N ILE A 722 19.68 -30.23 -14.48
CA ILE A 722 20.00 -29.37 -15.62
C ILE A 722 21.06 -28.35 -15.22
N LYS A 723 22.13 -28.26 -16.01
CA LYS A 723 23.18 -27.24 -15.86
C LYS A 723 22.84 -25.99 -16.69
N PRO A 724 23.11 -24.77 -16.18
CA PRO A 724 22.88 -23.55 -16.95
C PRO A 724 23.67 -23.53 -18.27
N LYS A 725 23.05 -23.03 -19.35
CA LYS A 725 23.70 -22.73 -20.63
C LYS A 725 23.83 -21.21 -20.82
N PRO A 726 24.88 -20.71 -21.51
CA PRO A 726 24.94 -19.31 -21.94
C PRO A 726 23.73 -18.93 -22.80
N PRO A 727 23.34 -17.64 -22.85
CA PRO A 727 22.27 -17.17 -23.73
C PRO A 727 22.55 -17.48 -25.21
N ILE A 728 21.53 -18.00 -25.89
CA ILE A 728 21.55 -18.37 -27.30
C ILE A 728 21.28 -17.14 -28.17
N CYS A 729 22.14 -16.94 -29.17
CA CYS A 729 22.00 -15.91 -30.19
C CYS A 729 21.48 -16.52 -31.52
N PRO A 730 20.98 -15.69 -32.46
CA PRO A 730 20.51 -16.19 -33.76
C PRO A 730 21.52 -17.04 -34.53
N ASN A 731 22.82 -16.72 -34.42
CA ASN A 731 23.90 -17.46 -35.08
C ASN A 731 24.04 -18.90 -34.57
N ASP A 732 23.79 -19.13 -33.28
CA ASP A 732 23.87 -20.47 -32.67
C ASP A 732 22.77 -21.40 -33.18
N LEU A 733 21.66 -20.83 -33.69
CA LEU A 733 20.56 -21.55 -34.34
C LEU A 733 20.77 -21.70 -35.86
N GLY A 734 21.89 -21.23 -36.41
CA GLY A 734 22.16 -21.26 -37.85
C GLY A 734 21.23 -20.35 -38.68
N LEU A 735 20.62 -19.33 -38.06
CA LEU A 735 19.74 -18.39 -38.74
C LEU A 735 20.55 -17.46 -39.67
N LYS A 736 20.35 -17.59 -40.98
CA LYS A 736 20.96 -16.69 -41.99
C LYS A 736 20.29 -15.32 -41.99
N ARG A 737 20.95 -14.32 -42.61
CA ARG A 737 20.51 -12.92 -42.74
C ARG A 737 19.00 -12.80 -43.02
N ALA A 738 18.27 -12.11 -42.16
CA ALA A 738 16.81 -12.06 -42.22
C ALA A 738 16.29 -11.30 -43.44
N LEU A 739 15.23 -11.84 -44.06
CA LEU A 739 14.52 -11.21 -45.19
C LEU A 739 13.31 -10.37 -44.73
N THR A 740 12.93 -10.48 -43.46
CA THR A 740 11.79 -9.81 -42.80
C THR A 740 12.19 -9.30 -41.40
N GLY A 741 11.42 -8.37 -40.84
CA GLY A 741 11.62 -7.87 -39.47
C GLY A 741 11.13 -8.85 -38.40
N GLY A 742 11.53 -8.62 -37.15
CA GLY A 742 11.01 -9.30 -35.97
C GLY A 742 9.70 -8.70 -35.47
N LEU A 743 8.95 -9.49 -34.70
CA LEU A 743 7.69 -9.08 -34.08
C LEU A 743 7.82 -9.09 -32.56
N ILE A 744 7.51 -7.98 -31.90
CA ILE A 744 7.60 -7.83 -30.45
C ILE A 744 6.20 -7.47 -29.95
N ILE A 745 5.61 -8.29 -29.07
CA ILE A 745 4.27 -8.09 -28.51
C ILE A 745 4.37 -7.81 -27.00
N VAL A 746 3.80 -6.70 -26.56
CA VAL A 746 3.79 -6.31 -25.14
C VAL A 746 2.36 -6.02 -24.68
N GLY A 747 1.75 -6.95 -23.95
CA GLY A 747 0.39 -6.79 -23.42
C GLY A 747 0.30 -6.19 -22.01
N SER A 748 1.39 -6.26 -21.23
CA SER A 748 1.37 -5.91 -19.81
C SER A 748 1.55 -4.42 -19.53
N TYR A 749 0.76 -3.91 -18.57
CA TYR A 749 0.87 -2.58 -17.95
C TYR A 749 1.41 -2.72 -16.52
N VAL A 750 2.71 -2.98 -16.37
CA VAL A 750 3.37 -2.93 -15.05
C VAL A 750 4.53 -1.94 -15.13
N PRO A 751 4.84 -1.17 -14.06
CA PRO A 751 5.85 -0.11 -14.11
C PRO A 751 7.19 -0.55 -14.70
N LYS A 752 7.65 -1.77 -14.35
CA LYS A 752 8.88 -2.36 -14.90
C LYS A 752 8.81 -2.63 -16.40
N THR A 753 7.68 -3.13 -16.90
CA THR A 753 7.47 -3.35 -18.35
C THR A 753 7.44 -2.04 -19.10
N THR A 754 6.82 -1.00 -18.53
CA THR A 754 6.81 0.36 -19.10
C THR A 754 8.24 0.90 -19.22
N LYS A 755 9.02 0.87 -18.14
CA LYS A 755 10.45 1.27 -18.16
C LYS A 755 11.27 0.52 -19.22
N GLN A 756 11.08 -0.79 -19.34
CA GLN A 756 11.78 -1.60 -20.35
C GLN A 756 11.39 -1.27 -21.79
N VAL A 757 10.13 -0.90 -22.03
CA VAL A 757 9.66 -0.47 -23.35
C VAL A 757 10.13 0.95 -23.68
N ASP A 758 10.15 1.85 -22.71
CA ASP A 758 10.66 3.21 -22.89
C ASP A 758 12.16 3.19 -23.22
N GLU A 759 12.93 2.34 -22.53
CA GLU A 759 14.35 2.12 -22.83
C GLU A 759 14.55 1.53 -24.24
N LEU A 760 13.75 0.53 -24.63
CA LEU A 760 13.77 -0.03 -25.98
C LEU A 760 13.49 1.04 -27.04
N ARG A 761 12.48 1.89 -26.82
CA ARG A 761 12.13 2.98 -27.73
C ARG A 761 13.25 4.02 -27.84
N SER A 762 13.86 4.37 -26.70
CA SER A 762 14.98 5.31 -26.62
C SER A 762 16.19 4.82 -27.42
N GLN A 763 16.58 3.54 -27.26
CA GLN A 763 17.77 2.99 -27.92
C GLN A 763 17.60 2.77 -29.43
N PHE A 764 16.42 2.37 -29.89
CA PHE A 764 16.21 2.00 -31.30
C PHE A 764 15.63 3.15 -32.15
N GLY A 765 15.02 4.17 -31.54
CA GLY A 765 14.51 5.35 -32.24
C GLY A 765 13.68 4.99 -33.48
N GLN A 766 14.08 5.51 -34.65
CA GLN A 766 13.37 5.26 -35.92
C GLN A 766 13.59 3.87 -36.54
N SER A 767 14.51 3.05 -36.02
CA SER A 767 14.77 1.70 -36.54
C SER A 767 13.71 0.69 -36.09
N LEU A 768 13.09 0.92 -34.93
CA LEU A 768 11.93 0.17 -34.42
C LEU A 768 10.64 0.85 -34.88
N ARG A 769 9.68 0.07 -35.38
CA ARG A 769 8.32 0.56 -35.66
C ARG A 769 7.39 0.21 -34.53
N VAL A 770 6.65 1.21 -34.05
CA VAL A 770 5.80 1.07 -32.87
C VAL A 770 4.35 1.24 -33.29
N ILE A 771 3.51 0.26 -32.96
CA ILE A 771 2.06 0.28 -33.19
C ILE A 771 1.39 0.14 -31.84
N GLU A 772 0.70 1.19 -31.40
CA GLU A 772 -0.09 1.15 -30.18
C GLU A 772 -1.49 0.57 -30.46
N VAL A 773 -1.95 -0.30 -29.54
CA VAL A 773 -3.29 -0.91 -29.50
C VAL A 773 -4.12 -0.17 -28.46
N SER A 774 -5.17 0.52 -28.88
CA SER A 774 -6.05 1.22 -27.96
C SER A 774 -6.88 0.25 -27.12
N VAL A 775 -6.63 0.20 -25.80
CA VAL A 775 -7.37 -0.67 -24.87
C VAL A 775 -8.85 -0.31 -24.83
N GLU A 776 -9.18 0.98 -24.88
CA GLU A 776 -10.57 1.47 -24.90
C GLU A 776 -11.33 0.91 -26.12
N MET A 777 -10.74 1.02 -27.32
CA MET A 777 -11.36 0.53 -28.56
C MET A 777 -11.58 -0.99 -28.54
N VAL A 778 -10.62 -1.77 -28.04
CA VAL A 778 -10.68 -3.24 -28.10
C VAL A 778 -11.45 -3.90 -26.94
N SER A 779 -11.72 -3.16 -25.85
CA SER A 779 -12.33 -3.72 -24.63
C SER A 779 -13.62 -3.04 -24.15
N MET A 780 -13.86 -1.77 -24.53
CA MET A 780 -14.98 -0.97 -24.00
C MET A 780 -15.96 -0.47 -25.06
N LYS A 781 -15.57 -0.47 -26.33
CA LYS A 781 -16.42 0.00 -27.44
C LYS A 781 -17.10 -1.16 -28.19
N SER A 782 -17.73 -0.84 -29.32
CA SER A 782 -18.48 -1.79 -30.14
C SER A 782 -17.57 -2.86 -30.77
N MET A 783 -18.17 -3.97 -31.22
CA MET A 783 -17.42 -5.01 -31.94
C MET A 783 -16.86 -4.51 -33.28
N GLU A 784 -17.50 -3.52 -33.90
CA GLU A 784 -17.04 -2.88 -35.14
C GLU A 784 -15.78 -2.05 -34.91
N ASP A 785 -15.74 -1.27 -33.82
CA ASP A 785 -14.56 -0.49 -33.41
C ASP A 785 -13.36 -1.39 -33.12
N ARG A 786 -13.61 -2.51 -32.43
CA ARG A 786 -12.58 -3.53 -32.15
C ARG A 786 -12.01 -4.09 -33.45
N ASP A 787 -12.84 -4.50 -34.39
CA ASP A 787 -12.40 -5.12 -35.64
C ASP A 787 -11.69 -4.11 -36.57
N GLN A 788 -12.12 -2.84 -36.57
CA GLN A 788 -11.43 -1.76 -37.27
C GLN A 788 -10.02 -1.51 -36.72
N GLU A 789 -9.87 -1.45 -35.40
CA GLU A 789 -8.58 -1.25 -34.76
C GLU A 789 -7.64 -2.44 -35.05
N ILE A 790 -8.15 -3.67 -34.97
CA ILE A 790 -7.39 -4.88 -35.31
C ILE A 790 -6.92 -4.84 -36.77
N ARG A 791 -7.79 -4.51 -37.73
CA ARG A 791 -7.41 -4.39 -39.15
C ARG A 791 -6.28 -3.39 -39.37
N ARG A 792 -6.39 -2.20 -38.79
CA ARG A 792 -5.37 -1.14 -38.89
C ARG A 792 -4.00 -1.63 -38.40
N ILE A 793 -3.97 -2.33 -37.26
CA ILE A 793 -2.73 -2.85 -36.68
C ILE A 793 -2.13 -3.95 -37.56
N VAL A 794 -2.96 -4.85 -38.09
CA VAL A 794 -2.52 -5.95 -38.98
C VAL A 794 -1.91 -5.41 -40.27
N GLU A 795 -2.55 -4.43 -40.92
CA GLU A 795 -2.05 -3.79 -42.14
C GLU A 795 -0.67 -3.16 -41.92
N LEU A 796 -0.53 -2.36 -40.85
CA LEU A 796 0.74 -1.73 -40.48
C LEU A 796 1.81 -2.77 -40.12
N GLY A 797 1.43 -3.80 -39.34
CA GLY A 797 2.32 -4.88 -38.92
C GLY A 797 2.90 -5.65 -40.11
N ASN A 798 2.04 -6.05 -41.06
CA ASN A 798 2.47 -6.70 -42.29
C ASN A 798 3.43 -5.81 -43.10
N ALA A 799 3.08 -4.53 -43.30
CA ALA A 799 3.91 -3.61 -44.08
C ALA A 799 5.31 -3.42 -43.47
N TYR A 800 5.40 -3.27 -42.14
CA TYR A 800 6.68 -3.06 -41.46
C TYR A 800 7.55 -4.32 -41.42
N ILE A 801 6.97 -5.49 -41.13
CA ILE A 801 7.69 -6.78 -41.14
C ILE A 801 8.25 -7.07 -42.54
N GLN A 802 7.46 -6.86 -43.60
CA GLN A 802 7.91 -7.04 -45.00
C GLN A 802 9.01 -6.04 -45.38
N SER A 803 8.96 -4.83 -44.83
CA SER A 803 9.98 -3.78 -45.03
C SER A 803 11.25 -3.99 -44.20
N ARG A 804 11.45 -5.17 -43.59
CA ARG A 804 12.61 -5.51 -42.74
C ARG A 804 12.78 -4.61 -41.51
N LYS A 805 11.66 -4.12 -40.95
CA LYS A 805 11.67 -3.32 -39.72
C LYS A 805 11.11 -4.13 -38.57
N ASP A 806 11.86 -4.20 -37.48
CA ASP A 806 11.36 -4.80 -36.25
C ASP A 806 10.16 -3.99 -35.75
N THR A 807 9.10 -4.69 -35.41
CA THR A 807 7.80 -4.09 -35.13
C THR A 807 7.35 -4.43 -33.72
N LEU A 808 7.18 -3.39 -32.89
CA LEU A 808 6.63 -3.45 -31.55
C LEU A 808 5.14 -3.15 -31.59
N ILE A 809 4.32 -4.14 -31.20
CA ILE A 809 2.90 -4.00 -30.92
C ILE A 809 2.74 -3.96 -29.40
N LEU A 810 2.15 -2.89 -28.87
CA LEU A 810 1.93 -2.73 -27.44
C LEU A 810 0.56 -2.14 -27.12
N THR A 811 0.00 -2.51 -25.98
CA THR A 811 -1.26 -1.94 -25.46
C THR A 811 -1.05 -0.51 -24.93
N SER A 812 -2.09 0.33 -25.06
CA SER A 812 -2.11 1.69 -24.51
C SER A 812 -1.81 1.70 -23.01
N ARG A 813 -1.08 2.72 -22.54
CA ARG A 813 -0.53 2.78 -21.18
C ARG A 813 -1.45 3.47 -20.15
N GLN A 814 -2.76 3.48 -20.36
CA GLN A 814 -3.70 3.91 -19.32
C GLN A 814 -4.19 2.68 -18.54
N LEU A 815 -4.14 2.75 -17.20
CA LEU A 815 -4.68 1.70 -16.36
C LEU A 815 -6.20 1.74 -16.40
N ILE A 816 -6.81 0.66 -16.87
CA ILE A 816 -8.25 0.50 -16.87
C ILE A 816 -8.58 -0.72 -16.01
N THR A 817 -9.10 -0.48 -14.81
CA THR A 817 -9.51 -1.51 -13.85
C THR A 817 -11.02 -1.50 -13.67
N GLY A 818 -11.60 -2.69 -13.54
CA GLY A 818 -13.01 -2.84 -13.16
C GLY A 818 -13.25 -2.43 -11.71
N LYS A 819 -14.52 -2.30 -11.34
CA LYS A 819 -14.95 -2.07 -9.95
C LYS A 819 -14.81 -3.35 -9.10
N THR A 820 -14.76 -4.52 -9.73
CA THR A 820 -14.54 -5.82 -9.08
C THR A 820 -13.35 -6.58 -9.71
N PRO A 821 -12.79 -7.60 -9.00
CA PRO A 821 -11.78 -8.50 -9.56
C PRO A 821 -12.23 -9.22 -10.84
N GLU A 822 -13.51 -9.60 -10.92
CA GLU A 822 -14.11 -10.30 -12.06
C GLU A 822 -14.20 -9.38 -13.29
N GLU A 823 -14.65 -8.13 -13.10
CA GLU A 823 -14.66 -7.12 -14.17
C GLU A 823 -13.24 -6.84 -14.68
N SER A 824 -12.26 -6.78 -13.78
CA SER A 824 -10.86 -6.60 -14.14
C SER A 824 -10.31 -7.78 -14.94
N LEU A 825 -10.69 -9.02 -14.59
CA LEU A 825 -10.35 -10.23 -15.36
C LEU A 825 -11.01 -10.21 -16.75
N GLU A 826 -12.24 -9.74 -16.88
CA GLU A 826 -12.95 -9.65 -18.16
C GLU A 826 -12.27 -8.66 -19.12
N ILE A 827 -11.87 -7.48 -18.61
CA ILE A 827 -11.13 -6.48 -19.41
C ILE A 827 -9.81 -7.08 -19.89
N ASN A 828 -9.05 -7.73 -19.00
CA ASN A 828 -7.80 -8.40 -19.35
C ASN A 828 -8.00 -9.47 -20.44
N TYR A 829 -9.11 -10.22 -20.38
CA TYR A 829 -9.47 -11.21 -21.39
C TYR A 829 -9.77 -10.55 -22.76
N LYS A 830 -10.55 -9.46 -22.79
CA LYS A 830 -10.86 -8.72 -24.03
C LYS A 830 -9.60 -8.17 -24.69
N VAL A 831 -8.66 -7.63 -23.91
CA VAL A 831 -7.37 -7.15 -24.41
C VAL A 831 -6.50 -8.29 -24.94
N SER A 832 -6.36 -9.38 -24.17
CA SER A 832 -5.54 -10.54 -24.58
C SER A 832 -6.06 -11.17 -25.87
N SER A 833 -7.38 -11.35 -25.98
CA SER A 833 -8.00 -11.88 -27.21
C SER A 833 -7.77 -10.98 -28.43
N ALA A 834 -7.72 -9.66 -28.27
CA ALA A 834 -7.42 -8.74 -29.37
C ALA A 834 -5.97 -8.92 -29.86
N LEU A 835 -5.00 -9.04 -28.94
CA LEU A 835 -3.61 -9.30 -29.29
C LEU A 835 -3.43 -10.64 -30.00
N VAL A 836 -4.14 -11.68 -29.55
CA VAL A 836 -4.18 -12.98 -30.22
C VAL A 836 -4.68 -12.84 -31.65
N GLU A 837 -5.80 -12.13 -31.83
CA GLU A 837 -6.43 -11.93 -33.12
C GLU A 837 -5.56 -11.12 -34.09
N ILE A 838 -4.88 -10.08 -33.60
CA ILE A 838 -3.89 -9.31 -34.35
C ILE A 838 -2.78 -10.24 -34.86
N VAL A 839 -2.14 -11.02 -33.98
CA VAL A 839 -1.02 -11.90 -34.38
C VAL A 839 -1.49 -13.01 -35.33
N ARG A 840 -2.69 -13.54 -35.11
CA ARG A 840 -3.31 -14.55 -35.98
C ARG A 840 -3.58 -14.03 -37.40
N ARG A 841 -3.93 -12.74 -37.54
CA ARG A 841 -4.21 -12.08 -38.83
C ARG A 841 -2.96 -11.49 -39.52
N ILE A 842 -1.79 -11.45 -38.86
CA ILE A 842 -0.52 -11.10 -39.52
C ILE A 842 -0.06 -12.27 -40.38
N ASP A 843 0.06 -12.06 -41.69
CA ASP A 843 0.45 -13.09 -42.67
C ASP A 843 1.95 -13.08 -42.97
N SER A 844 2.62 -11.96 -42.69
CA SER A 844 4.05 -11.81 -42.91
C SER A 844 4.84 -12.61 -41.89
N LYS A 845 5.64 -13.60 -42.33
CA LYS A 845 6.49 -14.41 -41.46
C LYS A 845 7.59 -13.56 -40.79
N PRO A 846 7.54 -13.31 -39.47
CA PRO A 846 8.59 -12.57 -38.79
C PRO A 846 9.85 -13.44 -38.64
N HIS A 847 11.01 -12.78 -38.50
CA HIS A 847 12.28 -13.49 -38.31
C HIS A 847 12.42 -14.11 -36.91
N TYR A 848 11.88 -13.44 -35.91
CA TYR A 848 11.76 -13.90 -34.53
C TYR A 848 10.51 -13.26 -33.91
N ILE A 849 9.99 -13.88 -32.85
CA ILE A 849 8.86 -13.33 -32.09
C ILE A 849 9.26 -13.20 -30.62
N ILE A 850 9.08 -12.02 -30.04
CA ILE A 850 9.19 -11.79 -28.60
C ILE A 850 7.79 -11.51 -28.08
N ALA A 851 7.30 -12.31 -27.15
CA ALA A 851 6.09 -11.99 -26.39
C ALA A 851 6.48 -11.63 -24.96
N LYS A 852 6.00 -10.49 -24.45
CA LYS A 852 6.31 -10.02 -23.11
C LYS A 852 5.10 -10.03 -22.18
N GLY A 853 5.26 -10.71 -21.05
CA GLY A 853 4.23 -10.94 -20.04
C GLY A 853 3.78 -12.40 -20.03
N GLY A 854 3.49 -12.95 -18.84
CA GLY A 854 3.14 -14.38 -18.71
C GLY A 854 1.91 -14.75 -19.54
N ILE A 855 0.76 -14.13 -19.25
CA ILE A 855 -0.50 -14.40 -19.96
C ILE A 855 -0.35 -14.13 -21.47
N THR A 856 0.22 -12.98 -21.85
CA THR A 856 0.44 -12.61 -23.25
C THR A 856 1.27 -13.66 -23.98
N SER A 857 2.37 -14.14 -23.38
CA SER A 857 3.22 -15.14 -24.02
C SER A 857 2.54 -16.49 -24.16
N SER A 858 1.58 -16.82 -23.31
CA SER A 858 0.86 -18.09 -23.38
C SER A 858 -0.18 -18.03 -24.49
N ASP A 859 -0.99 -16.98 -24.46
CA ASP A 859 -2.06 -16.78 -25.42
C ASP A 859 -1.52 -16.62 -26.84
N ILE A 860 -0.41 -15.91 -27.03
CA ILE A 860 0.24 -15.83 -28.35
C ILE A 860 0.74 -17.20 -28.80
N ALA A 861 1.44 -17.97 -27.97
CA ALA A 861 1.95 -19.28 -28.36
C ALA A 861 0.81 -20.27 -28.70
N THR A 862 -0.21 -20.34 -27.85
CA THR A 862 -1.25 -21.37 -27.90
C THR A 862 -2.42 -21.02 -28.82
N LYS A 863 -2.85 -19.76 -28.86
CA LYS A 863 -4.07 -19.34 -29.58
C LYS A 863 -3.76 -18.61 -30.88
N ALA A 864 -2.68 -17.82 -30.92
CA ALA A 864 -2.32 -17.06 -32.13
C ALA A 864 -1.39 -17.86 -33.06
N LEU A 865 -0.39 -18.52 -32.47
CA LEU A 865 0.55 -19.38 -33.18
C LEU A 865 0.11 -20.84 -33.21
N GLU A 866 -0.97 -21.20 -32.51
CA GLU A 866 -1.58 -22.54 -32.54
C GLU A 866 -0.59 -23.68 -32.21
N ALA A 867 0.44 -23.39 -31.42
CA ALA A 867 1.43 -24.38 -31.03
C ALA A 867 0.79 -25.39 -30.07
N LYS A 868 0.86 -26.69 -30.43
CA LYS A 868 0.43 -27.84 -29.61
C LYS A 868 1.57 -28.36 -28.74
N ARG A 869 2.80 -28.16 -29.22
CA ARG A 869 4.03 -28.48 -28.51
C ARG A 869 5.11 -27.44 -28.78
N ALA A 870 6.02 -27.31 -27.83
CA ALA A 870 7.24 -26.54 -27.99
C ALA A 870 8.42 -27.24 -27.31
N LYS A 871 9.64 -27.02 -27.81
CA LYS A 871 10.87 -27.44 -27.15
C LYS A 871 11.58 -26.20 -26.60
N VAL A 872 11.94 -26.22 -25.32
CA VAL A 872 12.76 -25.17 -24.72
C VAL A 872 14.20 -25.39 -25.16
N MET A 873 14.74 -24.50 -26.00
CA MET A 873 16.10 -24.64 -26.54
C MET A 873 17.16 -24.14 -25.56
N GLY A 874 16.78 -23.20 -24.70
CA GLY A 874 17.64 -22.52 -23.74
C GLY A 874 17.07 -21.15 -23.42
N GLN A 875 17.95 -20.16 -23.29
CA GLN A 875 17.59 -18.80 -22.90
C GLN A 875 18.07 -17.79 -23.94
N ALA A 876 17.28 -16.77 -24.27
CA ALA A 876 17.73 -15.62 -25.07
C ALA A 876 18.46 -14.56 -24.22
N LEU A 877 18.20 -14.58 -22.92
CA LEU A 877 18.87 -13.83 -21.84
C LEU A 877 18.64 -14.62 -20.56
N ALA A 878 19.49 -14.49 -19.54
CA ALA A 878 19.27 -15.16 -18.25
C ALA A 878 17.83 -14.93 -17.73
N GLY A 879 17.07 -16.02 -17.55
CA GLY A 879 15.65 -15.98 -17.15
C GLY A 879 14.65 -15.60 -18.24
N VAL A 880 15.04 -15.57 -19.51
CA VAL A 880 14.18 -15.32 -20.69
C VAL A 880 14.24 -16.54 -21.61
N PRO A 881 13.27 -17.47 -21.51
CA PRO A 881 13.30 -18.72 -22.28
C PRO A 881 13.11 -18.53 -23.79
N LEU A 882 13.79 -19.40 -24.54
CA LEU A 882 13.72 -19.50 -25.99
C LEU A 882 13.08 -20.84 -26.37
N TRP A 883 11.96 -20.77 -27.08
CA TRP A 883 11.19 -21.91 -27.53
C TRP A 883 11.34 -22.11 -29.04
N GLN A 884 11.41 -23.38 -29.42
CA GLN A 884 11.16 -23.83 -30.78
C GLN A 884 9.75 -24.43 -30.81
N LEU A 885 8.83 -23.76 -31.50
CA LEU A 885 7.45 -24.25 -31.66
C LEU A 885 7.42 -25.46 -32.61
N GLY A 886 6.46 -26.35 -32.39
CA GLY A 886 6.29 -27.54 -33.21
C GLY A 886 5.93 -27.22 -34.67
N PRO A 887 6.10 -28.19 -35.60
CA PRO A 887 5.84 -28.01 -37.02
C PRO A 887 4.36 -27.68 -37.34
N GLU A 888 3.45 -27.96 -36.43
CA GLU A 888 2.03 -27.61 -36.52
C GLU A 888 1.73 -26.12 -36.30
N SER A 889 2.67 -25.38 -35.71
CA SER A 889 2.46 -23.97 -35.36
C SER A 889 2.42 -23.05 -36.58
N ARG A 890 1.76 -21.90 -36.44
CA ARG A 890 1.85 -20.79 -37.39
C ARG A 890 3.29 -20.26 -37.36
N PHE A 891 3.92 -20.23 -38.54
CA PHE A 891 5.34 -19.94 -38.74
C PHE A 891 6.32 -20.97 -38.17
N PRO A 892 6.32 -22.22 -38.68
CA PRO A 892 7.28 -23.24 -38.26
C PRO A 892 8.73 -22.77 -38.39
N GLY A 893 9.53 -23.10 -37.37
CA GLY A 893 10.95 -22.76 -37.30
C GLY A 893 11.26 -21.32 -36.90
N VAL A 894 10.26 -20.46 -36.65
CA VAL A 894 10.50 -19.12 -36.10
C VAL A 894 10.84 -19.22 -34.61
N PRO A 895 11.96 -18.63 -34.16
CA PRO A 895 12.31 -18.55 -32.75
C PRO A 895 11.24 -17.79 -31.96
N TYR A 896 10.73 -18.41 -30.90
CA TYR A 896 9.73 -17.81 -30.01
C TYR A 896 10.36 -17.52 -28.65
N ILE A 897 10.49 -16.24 -28.31
CA ILE A 897 11.12 -15.78 -27.08
C ILE A 897 10.02 -15.38 -26.11
N VAL A 898 9.92 -16.13 -25.01
CA VAL A 898 8.97 -15.87 -23.92
C VAL A 898 9.65 -14.94 -22.94
N PHE A 899 9.23 -13.67 -22.90
CA PHE A 899 9.83 -12.64 -22.06
C PHE A 899 8.98 -12.44 -20.78
N PRO A 900 9.44 -12.87 -19.60
CA PRO A 900 8.67 -12.74 -18.37
C PRO A 900 8.45 -11.27 -17.97
N GLY A 901 7.33 -10.98 -17.31
CA GLY A 901 6.96 -9.61 -16.94
C GLY A 901 7.93 -8.96 -15.93
N ASN A 902 8.56 -9.77 -15.07
CA ASN A 902 9.30 -9.30 -13.89
C ASN A 902 10.82 -9.61 -13.92
N VAL A 903 11.36 -10.07 -15.06
CA VAL A 903 12.78 -10.44 -15.24
C VAL A 903 13.58 -9.36 -15.95
N GLY A 904 14.86 -9.26 -15.60
CA GLY A 904 15.85 -8.35 -16.20
C GLY A 904 15.85 -6.95 -15.60
N ASP A 905 16.88 -6.17 -15.93
CA ASP A 905 16.97 -4.72 -15.66
C ASP A 905 16.12 -3.91 -16.67
N ASN A 906 16.14 -2.58 -16.59
CA ASN A 906 15.41 -1.72 -17.53
C ASN A 906 15.89 -1.87 -18.99
N SER A 907 17.13 -2.30 -19.21
CA SER A 907 17.71 -2.49 -20.55
C SER A 907 17.50 -3.91 -21.11
N ALA A 908 16.98 -4.85 -20.34
CA ALA A 908 16.94 -6.26 -20.70
C ALA A 908 16.17 -6.54 -22.00
N LEU A 909 15.02 -5.89 -22.21
CA LEU A 909 14.25 -6.03 -23.46
C LEU A 909 15.04 -5.47 -24.65
N ALA A 910 15.68 -4.31 -24.50
CA ALA A 910 16.52 -3.70 -25.52
C ALA A 910 17.73 -4.59 -25.87
N LYS A 911 18.38 -5.21 -24.87
CA LYS A 911 19.48 -6.16 -25.06
C LYS A 911 19.06 -7.38 -25.90
N VAL A 912 17.90 -7.98 -25.59
CA VAL A 912 17.37 -9.10 -26.37
C VAL A 912 17.05 -8.66 -27.79
N VAL A 913 16.30 -7.56 -27.97
CA VAL A 913 16.00 -7.05 -29.32
C VAL A 913 17.28 -6.76 -30.08
N LYS A 914 18.31 -6.17 -29.47
CA LYS A 914 19.59 -5.86 -30.13
C LYS A 914 20.35 -7.09 -30.60
N SER A 915 20.30 -8.18 -29.85
CA SER A 915 20.95 -9.45 -30.20
C SER A 915 20.22 -10.19 -31.34
N TRP A 916 18.90 -9.98 -31.45
CA TRP A 916 18.04 -10.69 -32.40
C TRP A 916 17.65 -9.87 -33.64
N ALA A 917 17.75 -8.54 -33.56
CA ALA A 917 17.52 -7.62 -34.66
C ALA A 917 18.58 -7.80 -35.75
N SER A 918 18.17 -7.63 -37.02
CA SER A 918 19.12 -7.64 -38.13
C SER A 918 20.00 -6.38 -38.09
N PRO A 919 21.33 -6.48 -38.32
CA PRO A 919 22.18 -5.32 -38.38
C PRO A 919 21.73 -4.38 -39.51
N SER A 920 21.36 -3.15 -39.14
CA SER A 920 21.05 -2.09 -40.10
C SER A 920 22.28 -1.83 -40.98
N ARG A 921 22.09 -1.58 -42.28
CA ARG A 921 23.19 -1.16 -43.17
C ARG A 921 23.87 0.06 -42.54
N SER A 922 25.14 -0.07 -42.13
CA SER A 922 26.02 1.10 -42.02
C SER A 922 25.92 1.82 -43.35
N SER A 923 25.55 3.10 -43.31
CA SER A 923 25.48 3.87 -44.55
C SER A 923 26.87 3.88 -45.18
N THR A 924 26.97 3.93 -46.51
CA THR A 924 28.26 4.00 -47.22
C THR A 924 29.16 5.12 -46.69
N LYS A 925 28.58 6.16 -46.05
CA LYS A 925 29.28 7.24 -45.33
C LYS A 925 30.03 6.78 -44.07
N GLU A 926 29.49 5.84 -43.30
CA GLU A 926 30.15 5.31 -42.08
C GLU A 926 31.28 4.34 -42.44
N ILE A 927 31.10 3.53 -43.47
CA ILE A 927 32.16 2.64 -43.97
C ILE A 927 33.32 3.46 -44.56
N LEU A 928 33.04 4.57 -45.25
CA LEU A 928 34.07 5.50 -45.71
C LEU A 928 34.81 6.19 -44.56
N LEU A 929 34.13 6.47 -43.44
CA LEU A 929 34.77 7.08 -42.26
C LEU A 929 35.70 6.09 -41.53
N ILE A 930 35.36 4.80 -41.50
CA ILE A 930 36.17 3.73 -40.89
C ILE A 930 37.37 3.35 -41.78
N ILE A 931 37.30 3.58 -43.09
CA ILE A 931 38.42 3.35 -44.02
C ILE A 931 39.38 4.56 -44.07
N LEU A 932 38.93 5.74 -43.61
CA LEU A 932 39.73 6.97 -43.54
C LEU A 932 40.36 7.25 -42.16
N LEU A 933 40.08 6.41 -41.16
CA LEU A 933 40.76 6.33 -39.86
C LEU A 933 41.66 5.10 -39.84
#